data_AF-A0A7S4QBH9-F1
#
_entry.id   AF-A0A7S4QBH9-F1
#
_cell.length_a   1.000
_cell.length_b   1.000
_cell.length_c   1.000
_cell.angle_alpha   90.00
_cell.angle_beta   90.00
_cell.angle_gamma   90.00
#
_symmetry.space_group_name_H-M   'P 1'
#
loop_
_entity.id
_entity.type
_entity.pdbx_description
1 polymer ?
#
loop_
_entity_poly.entity_id
_entity_poly.type
_entity_poly.pdbx_seq_one_letter_code
_entity_poly.pdbx_strand_id
1 'polypeptide(L)'
;RALVLIVTVVQMAGPTALTASELTDAIDMAGRQRMLTQRMAKEFFLVAKGYKPEQNKANLAASIALFDSSLQKLINGSAADGIPAAPSQNSLAQLLMERELWLPFKAALQENVDKYPIPAAPLGYVQSSNMPLLTKANDAVDALVEDARSLQVQTSGLQVNLAGKQRMLSQKMSKEVVMTSLGMDMPAILGALKGTFDMFAATHVTLLHGVKVVGLPPTRNVCVLRQMRVVSEVWENFKPLVLNVSLDGRVADVVLEQVAELSPTLLREMNAAVGLYVSQPSDCTIPLSRSVWLQVLDRVARSQHTMWAYGRMFLQVATEVETAGARTLLQTREAQVTDDLTDVREGSHQIPVAVTQPIADALLYAWARFEQVSADIRSNIDHPPVPMLTVKSIVIDFYVMVSDLRRGFELYLDAAAIAEPPPHVGAIALSCSLATSVEELVFEVFRGLEAEEGGAVSRVQASAVAFDQARSDLLHGTDVVNRTTDACLLREMQALDALWRPLARSSALFVAGNMSAAVMQNMSNHALGLYDQLQRVVTLYTRGPEGGCSLDATEREWEALLAQAGRLCTLCQRVYTERALAARGLALPWGSSRLTAALAGVSRSLEILTFGSNDVGLPSPPRQAVADQLLRLGDLWAAAARSPGAPGGRRSEAGGDAILEAAEALVHLYAQPASTAAPALPVAG
;
A
#
# COMPACT_ATOMS: atom_id res chain seq x y z
N ARG A 1 13.41 -8.03 89.74
CA ARG A 1 13.92 -8.66 88.50
C ARG A 1 12.71 -9.36 87.87
N ALA A 2 11.87 -8.70 87.11
CA ALA A 2 11.99 -8.15 85.73
C ALA A 2 11.00 -8.95 84.87
N LEU A 3 9.82 -8.36 84.66
CA LEU A 3 8.71 -8.88 83.84
C LEU A 3 9.07 -8.63 82.37
N VAL A 4 9.06 -9.67 81.54
CA VAL A 4 9.32 -9.56 80.10
C VAL A 4 7.99 -9.30 79.38
N LEU A 5 7.91 -8.14 78.72
CA LEU A 5 6.80 -7.71 77.86
C LEU A 5 7.07 -8.23 76.44
N ILE A 6 6.23 -9.11 75.91
CA ILE A 6 6.28 -9.55 74.51
C ILE A 6 5.47 -8.53 73.69
N VAL A 7 6.17 -7.72 72.90
CA VAL A 7 5.57 -6.83 71.89
C VAL A 7 5.49 -7.60 70.58
N THR A 8 4.28 -7.96 70.16
CA THR A 8 3.99 -8.42 68.80
C THR A 8 4.11 -7.25 67.83
N VAL A 9 5.16 -7.26 67.00
CA VAL A 9 5.31 -6.36 65.86
C VAL A 9 4.36 -6.83 64.75
N VAL A 10 3.29 -6.07 64.52
CA VAL A 10 2.49 -6.19 63.29
C VAL A 10 3.29 -5.55 62.17
N GLN A 11 3.86 -6.37 61.27
CA GLN A 11 4.40 -5.89 60.00
C GLN A 11 3.25 -5.32 59.17
N MET A 12 3.16 -4.00 59.07
CA MET A 12 2.35 -3.36 58.05
C MET A 12 3.01 -3.62 56.70
N ALA A 13 2.33 -4.36 55.82
CA ALA A 13 2.70 -4.43 54.42
C ALA A 13 2.73 -2.99 53.86
N GLY A 14 3.89 -2.54 53.40
CA GLY A 14 3.99 -1.26 52.70
C GLY A 14 3.12 -1.25 51.45
N PRO A 15 2.73 -0.07 50.92
CA PRO A 15 1.97 0.02 49.69
C PRO A 15 2.72 -0.72 48.57
N THR A 16 2.10 -1.76 48.02
CA THR A 16 2.56 -2.42 46.79
C THR A 16 2.65 -1.36 45.69
N ALA A 17 3.81 -1.25 45.05
CA ALA A 17 3.98 -0.34 43.93
C ALA A 17 2.98 -0.69 42.82
N LEU A 18 2.20 0.29 42.37
CA LEU A 18 1.25 0.14 41.28
C LEU A 18 1.98 -0.27 39.99
N THR A 19 1.43 -1.24 39.28
CA THR A 19 2.01 -1.70 38.01
C THR A 19 1.57 -0.84 36.84
N ALA A 20 2.33 -0.91 35.74
CA ALA A 20 1.98 -0.21 34.50
C ALA A 20 0.65 -0.69 33.89
N SER A 21 0.35 -1.98 34.03
CA SER A 21 -0.89 -2.57 33.54
C SER A 21 -2.09 -2.02 34.31
N GLU A 22 -2.04 -2.06 35.65
CA GLU A 22 -3.12 -1.58 36.52
C GLU A 22 -3.49 -0.11 36.26
N LEU A 23 -2.48 0.75 36.06
CA LEU A 23 -2.71 2.16 35.71
C LEU A 23 -3.28 2.32 34.30
N THR A 24 -2.82 1.53 33.34
CA THR A 24 -3.34 1.56 31.96
C THR A 24 -4.80 1.09 31.91
N ASP A 25 -5.15 0.06 32.67
CA ASP A 25 -6.51 -0.47 32.77
C ASP A 25 -7.45 0.51 33.48
N ALA A 26 -6.97 1.21 34.52
CA ALA A 26 -7.71 2.30 35.16
C ALA A 26 -7.97 3.47 34.18
N ILE A 27 -6.98 3.88 33.39
CA ILE A 27 -7.13 4.92 32.37
C ILE A 27 -8.14 4.50 31.28
N ASP A 28 -8.11 3.23 30.82
CA ASP A 28 -9.11 2.73 29.88
C ASP A 28 -10.53 2.75 30.49
N MET A 29 -10.68 2.28 31.74
CA MET A 29 -11.96 2.25 32.45
C MET A 29 -12.53 3.66 32.68
N ALA A 30 -11.70 4.62 33.09
CA ALA A 30 -12.09 6.03 33.17
C ALA A 30 -12.43 6.61 31.80
N GLY A 31 -11.63 6.27 30.77
CA GLY A 31 -11.89 6.65 29.38
C GLY A 31 -13.25 6.16 28.87
N ARG A 32 -13.67 4.97 29.32
CA ARG A 32 -15.00 4.40 29.04
C ARG A 32 -16.13 5.20 29.68
N GLN A 33 -15.91 5.83 30.84
CA GLN A 33 -16.93 6.69 31.47
C GLN A 33 -17.33 7.83 30.54
N ARG A 34 -16.34 8.53 29.94
CA ARG A 34 -16.59 9.58 28.93
C ARG A 34 -17.50 9.10 27.80
N MET A 35 -17.21 7.92 27.25
CA MET A 35 -18.04 7.32 26.19
C MET A 35 -19.45 7.00 26.67
N LEU A 36 -19.59 6.41 27.87
CA LEU A 36 -20.88 6.06 28.44
C LEU A 36 -21.78 7.27 28.66
N THR A 37 -21.23 8.43 29.08
CA THR A 37 -22.03 9.67 29.18
C THR A 37 -22.72 10.02 27.85
N GLN A 38 -22.01 9.86 26.73
CA GLN A 38 -22.52 10.18 25.39
C GLN A 38 -23.47 9.11 24.89
N ARG A 39 -23.14 7.84 25.16
CA ARG A 39 -23.95 6.68 24.78
C ARG A 39 -25.30 6.67 25.48
N MET A 40 -25.36 6.94 26.78
CA MET A 40 -26.62 7.00 27.54
C MET A 40 -27.53 8.12 27.04
N ALA A 41 -26.96 9.31 26.77
CA ALA A 41 -27.73 10.40 26.19
C ALA A 41 -28.27 10.02 24.79
N LYS A 42 -27.45 9.39 23.94
CA LYS A 42 -27.89 8.88 22.64
C LYS A 42 -29.06 7.90 22.77
N GLU A 43 -28.94 6.90 23.65
CA GLU A 43 -29.96 5.89 23.90
C GLU A 43 -31.27 6.53 24.38
N PHE A 44 -31.20 7.50 25.31
CA PHE A 44 -32.35 8.25 25.79
C PHE A 44 -33.04 9.07 24.68
N PHE A 45 -32.26 9.76 23.84
CA PHE A 45 -32.83 10.53 22.72
C PHE A 45 -33.38 9.64 21.60
N LEU A 46 -32.84 8.43 21.40
CA LEU A 46 -33.43 7.45 20.47
C LEU A 46 -34.78 6.95 20.98
N VAL A 47 -34.95 6.74 22.30
CA VAL A 47 -36.25 6.47 22.91
C VAL A 47 -37.21 7.65 22.70
N ALA A 48 -36.76 8.88 22.94
CA ALA A 48 -37.56 10.09 22.72
C ALA A 48 -38.04 10.22 21.26
N LYS A 49 -37.18 9.86 20.30
CA LYS A 49 -37.47 9.87 18.87
C LYS A 49 -38.39 8.72 18.43
N GLY A 50 -38.57 7.70 19.27
CA GLY A 50 -39.36 6.50 18.96
C GLY A 50 -38.61 5.46 18.11
N TYR A 51 -37.29 5.58 17.98
CA TYR A 51 -36.47 4.61 17.23
C TYR A 51 -36.11 3.42 18.12
N LYS A 52 -36.66 2.23 17.83
CA LYS A 52 -36.45 0.98 18.58
C LYS A 52 -36.45 1.19 20.11
N PRO A 53 -37.54 1.74 20.69
CA PRO A 53 -37.54 2.25 22.07
C PRO A 53 -37.23 1.16 23.10
N GLU A 54 -37.78 -0.04 22.98
CA GLU A 54 -37.53 -1.14 23.92
C GLU A 54 -36.07 -1.60 23.92
N GLN A 55 -35.44 -1.66 22.75
CA GLN A 55 -34.02 -1.96 22.63
C GLN A 55 -33.16 -0.86 23.27
N ASN A 56 -33.49 0.40 23.02
CA ASN A 56 -32.74 1.53 23.57
C ASN A 56 -32.94 1.70 25.09
N LYS A 57 -34.10 1.35 25.64
CA LYS A 57 -34.33 1.26 27.10
C LYS A 57 -33.43 0.20 27.75
N ALA A 58 -33.37 -1.00 27.16
CA ALA A 58 -32.52 -2.07 27.65
C ALA A 58 -31.02 -1.69 27.57
N ASN A 59 -30.61 -1.09 26.45
CA ASN A 59 -29.25 -0.59 26.27
C ASN A 59 -28.92 0.50 27.30
N LEU A 60 -29.82 1.46 27.54
CA LEU A 60 -29.66 2.53 28.52
C LEU A 60 -29.47 1.98 29.94
N ALA A 61 -30.31 1.01 30.34
CA ALA A 61 -30.19 0.36 31.65
C ALA A 61 -28.82 -0.33 31.82
N ALA A 62 -28.35 -1.03 30.78
CA ALA A 62 -27.03 -1.66 30.79
C ALA A 62 -25.89 -0.62 30.85
N SER A 63 -26.00 0.47 30.10
CA SER A 63 -25.03 1.58 30.11
C SER A 63 -24.94 2.26 31.49
N ILE A 64 -26.09 2.49 32.16
CA ILE A 64 -26.17 3.03 33.53
C ILE A 64 -25.45 2.10 34.51
N ALA A 65 -25.77 0.80 34.48
CA ALA A 65 -25.17 -0.17 35.38
C ALA A 65 -23.64 -0.29 35.19
N LEU A 66 -23.18 -0.24 33.94
CA LEU A 66 -21.75 -0.27 33.63
C LEU A 66 -21.02 0.99 34.11
N PHE A 67 -21.64 2.17 33.97
CA PHE A 67 -21.10 3.44 34.47
C PHE A 67 -20.96 3.39 35.99
N ASP A 68 -22.05 3.06 36.71
CA ASP A 68 -22.04 2.93 38.17
C ASP A 68 -20.95 1.98 38.67
N SER A 69 -20.88 0.78 38.08
CA SER A 69 -19.90 -0.22 38.48
C SER A 69 -18.47 0.28 38.25
N SER A 70 -18.20 0.85 37.08
CA SER A 70 -16.86 1.33 36.73
C SER A 70 -16.42 2.50 37.62
N LEU A 71 -17.29 3.48 37.88
CA LEU A 71 -16.98 4.61 38.73
C LEU A 71 -16.67 4.16 40.18
N GLN A 72 -17.43 3.18 40.70
CA GLN A 72 -17.13 2.60 42.02
C GLN A 72 -15.78 1.87 42.06
N LYS A 73 -15.43 1.13 41.00
CA LYS A 73 -14.14 0.45 40.88
C LYS A 73 -12.97 1.45 40.81
N LEU A 74 -13.13 2.55 40.07
CA LEU A 74 -12.11 3.61 39.98
C LEU A 74 -11.89 4.34 41.32
N ILE A 75 -12.95 4.55 42.10
CA ILE A 75 -12.87 5.21 43.40
C ILE A 75 -12.25 4.28 44.45
N ASN A 76 -12.76 3.04 44.56
CA ASN A 76 -12.45 2.15 45.68
C ASN A 76 -11.39 1.07 45.35
N GLY A 77 -11.05 0.91 44.08
CA GLY A 77 -10.28 -0.23 43.57
C GLY A 77 -11.13 -1.49 43.37
N SER A 78 -10.63 -2.41 42.55
CA SER A 78 -11.14 -3.76 42.35
C SER A 78 -10.01 -4.71 42.01
N ALA A 79 -9.58 -5.51 42.98
CA ALA A 79 -8.56 -6.54 42.77
C ALA A 79 -9.00 -7.61 41.76
N ALA A 80 -10.30 -7.89 41.67
CA ALA A 80 -10.85 -8.86 40.71
C ALA A 80 -10.72 -8.39 39.25
N ASP A 81 -10.69 -7.08 39.01
CA ASP A 81 -10.59 -6.49 37.68
C ASP A 81 -9.21 -5.89 37.39
N GLY A 82 -8.24 -6.02 38.32
CA GLY A 82 -6.92 -5.38 38.19
C GLY A 82 -6.97 -3.85 38.21
N ILE A 83 -7.99 -3.26 38.85
CA ILE A 83 -8.16 -1.80 38.92
C ILE A 83 -7.70 -1.30 40.29
N PRO A 84 -6.68 -0.43 40.36
CA PRO A 84 -6.27 0.17 41.61
C PRO A 84 -7.30 1.22 42.06
N ALA A 85 -7.34 1.46 43.38
CA ALA A 85 -8.02 2.65 43.89
C ALA A 85 -7.33 3.91 43.36
N ALA A 86 -8.07 5.03 43.33
CA ALA A 86 -7.56 6.33 42.89
C ALA A 86 -6.13 6.62 43.45
N PRO A 87 -5.09 6.71 42.59
CA PRO A 87 -3.70 6.76 43.05
C PRO A 87 -3.33 8.02 43.83
N SER A 88 -4.07 9.11 43.63
CA SER A 88 -3.81 10.40 44.28
C SER A 88 -5.08 11.07 44.77
N GLN A 89 -4.92 12.05 45.66
CA GLN A 89 -6.03 12.88 46.12
C GLN A 89 -6.67 13.68 44.97
N ASN A 90 -5.89 14.02 43.94
CA ASN A 90 -6.39 14.75 42.78
C ASN A 90 -7.31 13.88 41.92
N SER A 91 -6.88 12.66 41.54
CA SER A 91 -7.72 11.74 40.76
C SER A 91 -8.97 11.32 41.54
N LEU A 92 -8.84 11.09 42.85
CA LEU A 92 -9.99 10.84 43.72
C LEU A 92 -10.98 12.01 43.71
N ALA A 93 -10.50 13.26 43.84
CA ALA A 93 -11.35 14.43 43.83
C ALA A 93 -12.13 14.57 42.51
N GLN A 94 -11.48 14.35 41.35
CA GLN A 94 -12.17 14.41 40.06
C GLN A 94 -13.24 13.32 39.91
N LEU A 95 -12.96 12.08 40.33
CA LEU A 95 -13.94 10.99 40.31
C LEU A 95 -15.16 11.27 41.22
N LEU A 96 -14.94 11.91 42.37
CA LEU A 96 -16.03 12.31 43.27
C LEU A 96 -16.89 13.43 42.66
N MET A 97 -16.28 14.41 42.00
CA MET A 97 -17.03 15.45 41.27
C MET A 97 -17.80 14.87 40.08
N GLU A 98 -17.24 13.89 39.37
CA GLU A 98 -17.96 13.15 38.33
C GLU A 98 -19.18 12.45 38.92
N ARG A 99 -19.04 11.79 40.07
CA ARG A 99 -20.15 11.16 40.79
C ARG A 99 -21.25 12.14 41.17
N GLU A 100 -20.90 13.34 41.62
CA GLU A 100 -21.87 14.39 41.99
C GLU A 100 -22.72 14.83 40.79
N LEU A 101 -22.13 14.98 39.60
CA LEU A 101 -22.88 15.29 38.37
C LEU A 101 -23.66 14.08 37.83
N TRP A 102 -23.14 12.88 38.04
CA TRP A 102 -23.74 11.65 37.54
C TRP A 102 -25.07 11.32 38.22
N LEU A 103 -25.17 11.47 39.55
CA LEU A 103 -26.37 11.11 40.30
C LEU A 103 -27.66 11.78 39.78
N PRO A 104 -27.73 13.12 39.62
CA PRO A 104 -28.93 13.76 39.09
C PRO A 104 -29.13 13.49 37.58
N PHE A 105 -28.06 13.29 36.82
CA PHE A 105 -28.15 12.88 35.41
C PHE A 105 -28.81 11.49 35.28
N LYS A 106 -28.37 10.53 36.09
CA LYS A 106 -28.95 9.18 36.17
C LYS A 106 -30.43 9.20 36.54
N ALA A 107 -30.80 9.98 37.56
CA ALA A 107 -32.20 10.13 37.97
C ALA A 107 -33.06 10.66 36.81
N ALA A 108 -32.60 11.70 36.11
CA ALA A 108 -33.32 12.25 34.96
C ALA A 108 -33.53 11.22 33.84
N LEU A 109 -32.56 10.34 33.59
CA LEU A 109 -32.70 9.24 32.63
C LEU A 109 -33.74 8.22 33.10
N GLN A 110 -33.56 7.66 34.30
CA GLN A 110 -34.37 6.54 34.80
C GLN A 110 -35.83 6.93 35.05
N GLU A 111 -36.09 8.13 35.57
CA GLU A 111 -37.44 8.59 35.88
C GLU A 111 -38.27 8.98 34.64
N ASN A 112 -37.63 9.12 33.48
CA ASN A 112 -38.29 9.66 32.29
C ASN A 112 -38.25 8.73 31.07
N VAL A 113 -37.39 7.70 31.03
CA VAL A 113 -37.23 6.84 29.86
C VAL A 113 -38.52 6.07 29.48
N ASP A 114 -39.38 5.76 30.44
CA ASP A 114 -40.65 5.06 30.20
C ASP A 114 -41.83 5.98 29.84
N LYS A 115 -41.61 7.30 29.80
CA LYS A 115 -42.64 8.27 29.39
C LYS A 115 -42.65 8.38 27.86
N TYR A 116 -43.82 8.28 27.24
CA TYR A 116 -43.96 8.52 25.80
C TYR A 116 -45.18 9.42 25.49
N PRO A 117 -44.97 10.59 24.87
CA PRO A 117 -43.68 11.21 24.54
C PRO A 117 -42.90 11.61 25.82
N ILE A 118 -41.57 11.62 25.75
CA ILE A 118 -40.72 12.14 26.84
C ILE A 118 -40.95 13.67 26.93
N PRO A 119 -41.24 14.24 28.12
CA PRO A 119 -41.49 15.68 28.24
C PRO A 119 -40.25 16.53 27.88
N ALA A 120 -40.49 17.77 27.42
CA ALA A 120 -39.43 18.67 26.97
C ALA A 120 -38.42 19.05 28.06
N ALA A 121 -38.85 19.18 29.32
CA ALA A 121 -37.96 19.55 30.43
C ALA A 121 -36.87 18.49 30.71
N PRO A 122 -37.18 17.19 30.86
CA PRO A 122 -36.17 16.13 30.90
C PRO A 122 -35.24 16.09 29.69
N LEU A 123 -35.75 16.30 28.47
CA LEU A 123 -34.93 16.34 27.25
C LEU A 123 -33.90 17.49 27.32
N GLY A 124 -34.36 18.69 27.68
CA GLY A 124 -33.51 19.87 27.84
C GLY A 124 -32.52 19.73 29.00
N TYR A 125 -32.92 19.09 30.09
CA TYR A 125 -32.01 18.79 31.21
C TYR A 125 -30.92 17.81 30.79
N VAL A 126 -31.25 16.67 30.17
CA VAL A 126 -30.25 15.68 29.71
C VAL A 126 -29.32 16.31 28.68
N GLN A 127 -29.83 17.14 27.76
CA GLN A 127 -29.01 17.89 26.82
C GLN A 127 -27.99 18.80 27.52
N SER A 128 -28.46 19.65 28.43
CA SER A 128 -27.61 20.68 29.06
C SER A 128 -26.63 20.12 30.09
N SER A 129 -26.98 19.02 30.77
CA SER A 129 -26.14 18.37 31.79
C SER A 129 -25.14 17.36 31.23
N ASN A 130 -25.34 16.88 29.99
CA ASN A 130 -24.45 15.89 29.38
C ASN A 130 -23.02 16.39 29.14
N MET A 131 -22.86 17.65 28.72
CA MET A 131 -21.52 18.22 28.48
C MET A 131 -20.74 18.47 29.78
N PRO A 132 -21.30 19.07 30.83
CA PRO A 132 -20.65 19.15 32.15
C PRO A 132 -20.19 17.79 32.68
N LEU A 133 -21.01 16.75 32.56
CA LEU A 133 -20.65 15.40 32.98
C LEU A 133 -19.49 14.84 32.13
N LEU A 134 -19.52 15.03 30.81
CA LEU A 134 -18.40 14.65 29.92
C LEU A 134 -17.10 15.37 30.29
N THR A 135 -17.17 16.68 30.57
CA THR A 135 -16.00 17.45 31.00
C THR A 135 -15.40 16.86 32.26
N LYS A 136 -16.22 16.53 33.27
CA LYS A 136 -15.70 15.93 34.50
C LYS A 136 -15.14 14.53 34.32
N ALA A 137 -15.79 13.70 33.49
CA ALA A 137 -15.24 12.41 33.09
C ALA A 137 -13.89 12.57 32.35
N ASN A 138 -13.67 13.68 31.62
CA ASN A 138 -12.38 13.99 31.01
C ASN A 138 -11.34 14.43 32.04
N ASP A 139 -11.70 15.30 32.98
CA ASP A 139 -10.81 15.72 34.06
C ASP A 139 -10.33 14.52 34.90
N ALA A 140 -11.21 13.53 35.14
CA ALA A 140 -10.85 12.31 35.84
C ALA A 140 -9.82 11.46 35.07
N VAL A 141 -9.97 11.32 33.75
CA VAL A 141 -8.98 10.65 32.90
C VAL A 141 -7.66 11.39 32.92
N ASP A 142 -7.68 12.71 32.75
CA ASP A 142 -6.46 13.53 32.71
C ASP A 142 -5.72 13.47 34.05
N ALA A 143 -6.44 13.45 35.18
CA ALA A 143 -5.85 13.24 36.49
C ALA A 143 -5.19 11.86 36.65
N LEU A 144 -5.82 10.78 36.15
CA LEU A 144 -5.22 9.44 36.17
C LEU A 144 -4.01 9.31 35.25
N VAL A 145 -4.02 9.97 34.09
CA VAL A 145 -2.85 10.05 33.20
C VAL A 145 -1.70 10.79 33.88
N GLU A 146 -1.99 11.87 34.60
CA GLU A 146 -0.97 12.62 35.34
C GLU A 146 -0.41 11.81 36.52
N ASP A 147 -1.25 11.07 37.23
CA ASP A 147 -0.81 10.13 38.26
C ASP A 147 0.17 9.11 37.66
N ALA A 148 -0.16 8.49 36.53
CA ALA A 148 0.72 7.54 35.86
C ALA A 148 2.07 8.15 35.43
N ARG A 149 2.07 9.41 34.94
CA ARG A 149 3.30 10.14 34.63
C ARG A 149 4.14 10.42 35.87
N SER A 150 3.52 10.85 36.96
CA SER A 150 4.21 11.17 38.21
C SER A 150 4.93 9.97 38.81
N LEU A 151 4.40 8.76 38.57
CA LEU A 151 4.98 7.48 38.97
C LEU A 151 6.09 6.99 38.02
N GLN A 152 6.45 7.79 37.00
CA GLN A 152 7.45 7.46 35.96
C GLN A 152 7.17 6.14 35.22
N VAL A 153 5.90 5.75 35.16
CA VAL A 153 5.47 4.53 34.49
C VAL A 153 5.41 4.81 32.99
N GLN A 154 6.26 4.14 32.21
CA GLN A 154 6.18 4.16 30.76
C GLN A 154 4.88 3.48 30.33
N THR A 155 3.88 4.27 29.96
CA THR A 155 2.58 3.78 29.49
C THR A 155 2.39 4.15 28.03
N SER A 156 1.65 3.33 27.28
CA SER A 156 1.01 3.76 26.02
C SER A 156 -0.14 4.76 26.28
N GLY A 157 -0.18 5.40 27.47
CA GLY A 157 -1.33 6.10 28.02
C GLY A 157 -1.85 7.23 27.14
N LEU A 158 -0.98 7.94 26.40
CA LEU A 158 -1.43 8.96 25.46
C LEU A 158 -2.15 8.35 24.24
N GLN A 159 -1.59 7.29 23.63
CA GLN A 159 -2.24 6.59 22.51
C GLN A 159 -3.54 5.92 22.98
N VAL A 160 -3.53 5.25 24.13
CA VAL A 160 -4.74 4.65 24.74
C VAL A 160 -5.80 5.71 25.05
N ASN A 161 -5.40 6.87 25.58
CA ASN A 161 -6.33 7.98 25.83
C ASN A 161 -6.94 8.50 24.53
N LEU A 162 -6.14 8.72 23.48
CA LEU A 162 -6.63 9.18 22.18
C LEU A 162 -7.50 8.14 21.47
N ALA A 163 -7.12 6.86 21.47
CA ALA A 163 -7.96 5.77 20.97
C ALA A 163 -9.26 5.66 21.79
N GLY A 164 -9.18 5.87 23.11
CA GLY A 164 -10.32 5.94 24.00
C GLY A 164 -11.26 7.10 23.66
N LYS A 165 -10.70 8.26 23.32
CA LYS A 165 -11.43 9.45 22.88
C LYS A 165 -12.23 9.18 21.60
N GLN A 166 -11.71 8.38 20.68
CA GLN A 166 -12.45 8.00 19.46
C GLN A 166 -13.76 7.25 19.74
N ARG A 167 -13.77 6.34 20.72
CA ARG A 167 -15.01 5.67 21.16
C ARG A 167 -16.04 6.70 21.61
N MET A 168 -15.64 7.67 22.44
CA MET A 168 -16.52 8.72 22.92
C MET A 168 -17.02 9.60 21.77
N LEU A 169 -16.13 10.03 20.88
CA LEU A 169 -16.47 10.89 19.74
C LEU A 169 -17.48 10.20 18.79
N SER A 170 -17.33 8.89 18.56
CA SER A 170 -18.32 8.11 17.77
C SER A 170 -19.73 8.19 18.35
N GLN A 171 -19.85 8.09 19.68
CA GLN A 171 -21.13 8.16 20.39
C GLN A 171 -21.65 9.58 20.47
N LYS A 172 -20.77 10.57 20.63
CA LYS A 172 -21.12 11.99 20.64
C LYS A 172 -21.67 12.45 19.30
N MET A 173 -21.05 12.07 18.17
CA MET A 173 -21.59 12.35 16.82
C MET A 173 -22.98 11.76 16.65
N SER A 174 -23.16 10.50 17.05
CA SER A 174 -24.44 9.81 16.94
C SER A 174 -25.52 10.48 17.79
N LYS A 175 -25.19 10.88 19.03
CA LYS A 175 -26.07 11.63 19.93
C LYS A 175 -26.50 12.96 19.28
N GLU A 176 -25.53 13.70 18.75
CA GLU A 176 -25.75 15.00 18.10
C GLU A 176 -26.67 14.87 16.87
N VAL A 177 -26.49 13.85 16.02
CA VAL A 177 -27.41 13.55 14.90
C VAL A 177 -28.83 13.28 15.40
N VAL A 178 -28.99 12.47 16.45
CA VAL A 178 -30.32 12.17 17.01
C VAL A 178 -30.97 13.45 17.57
N MET A 179 -30.21 14.30 18.26
CA MET A 179 -30.70 15.60 18.77
C MET A 179 -31.11 16.54 17.64
N THR A 180 -30.37 16.58 16.53
CA THR A 180 -30.76 17.28 15.30
C THR A 180 -32.09 16.74 14.76
N SER A 181 -32.28 15.41 14.75
CA SER A 181 -33.53 14.78 14.31
C SER A 181 -34.76 15.09 15.20
N LEU A 182 -34.52 15.52 16.45
CA LEU A 182 -35.52 15.98 17.41
C LEU A 182 -35.78 17.49 17.32
N GLY A 183 -35.04 18.23 16.48
CA GLY A 183 -35.19 19.68 16.34
C GLY A 183 -34.68 20.48 17.55
N MET A 184 -33.80 19.90 18.36
CA MET A 184 -33.25 20.52 19.56
C MET A 184 -32.12 21.49 19.17
N ASP A 185 -32.12 22.70 19.75
CA ASP A 185 -31.04 23.74 19.68
C ASP A 185 -30.13 23.67 18.43
N MET A 186 -30.76 23.80 17.25
CA MET A 186 -30.17 23.41 15.97
C MET A 186 -28.83 24.10 15.66
N PRO A 187 -28.66 25.44 15.83
CA PRO A 187 -27.39 26.09 15.53
C PRO A 187 -26.23 25.58 16.39
N ALA A 188 -26.47 25.40 17.70
CA ALA A 188 -25.43 24.92 18.62
C ALA A 188 -25.08 23.44 18.35
N ILE A 189 -26.09 22.60 18.09
CA ILE A 189 -25.89 21.17 17.85
C ILE A 189 -25.16 20.92 16.52
N LEU A 190 -25.47 21.66 15.45
CA LEU A 190 -24.78 21.50 14.17
C LEU A 190 -23.31 21.94 14.25
N GLY A 191 -23.01 23.03 14.95
CA GLY A 191 -21.64 23.44 15.23
C GLY A 191 -20.89 22.40 16.07
N ALA A 192 -21.54 21.85 17.10
CA ALA A 192 -20.97 20.79 17.91
C ALA A 192 -20.73 19.50 17.10
N LEU A 193 -21.67 19.11 16.24
CA LEU A 193 -21.56 17.94 15.36
C LEU A 193 -20.37 18.05 14.42
N LYS A 194 -20.23 19.20 13.75
CA LYS A 194 -19.07 19.47 12.88
C LYS A 194 -17.76 19.40 13.66
N GLY A 195 -17.71 20.00 14.85
CA GLY A 195 -16.53 19.93 15.72
C GLY A 195 -16.20 18.51 16.17
N THR A 196 -17.19 17.69 16.52
CA THR A 196 -16.99 16.28 16.88
C THR A 196 -16.49 15.47 15.70
N PHE A 197 -17.06 15.69 14.50
CA PHE A 197 -16.63 15.07 13.25
C PHE A 197 -15.16 15.38 12.94
N ASP A 198 -14.77 16.66 12.98
CA ASP A 198 -13.39 17.09 12.71
C ASP A 198 -12.42 16.50 13.73
N MET A 199 -12.80 16.49 15.00
CA MET A 199 -11.99 15.91 16.07
C MET A 199 -11.82 14.40 15.90
N PHE A 200 -12.85 13.67 15.47
CA PHE A 200 -12.75 12.22 15.21
C PHE A 200 -11.78 11.98 14.05
N ALA A 201 -11.97 12.68 12.92
CA ALA A 201 -11.11 12.53 11.74
C ALA A 201 -9.64 12.85 12.05
N ALA A 202 -9.38 13.98 12.71
CA ALA A 202 -8.03 14.40 13.07
C ALA A 202 -7.37 13.45 14.08
N THR A 203 -8.12 12.98 15.09
CA THR A 203 -7.60 12.02 16.08
C THR A 203 -7.25 10.68 15.43
N HIS A 204 -7.97 10.26 14.37
CA HIS A 204 -7.75 8.97 13.69
C HIS A 204 -6.42 8.97 12.95
N VAL A 205 -6.19 10.03 12.16
CA VAL A 205 -4.92 10.26 11.46
C VAL A 205 -3.78 10.40 12.48
N THR A 206 -4.00 11.18 13.54
CA THR A 206 -3.01 11.41 14.61
C THR A 206 -2.58 10.11 15.30
N LEU A 207 -3.50 9.16 15.51
CA LEU A 207 -3.17 7.84 16.07
C LEU A 207 -2.30 7.02 15.11
N LEU A 208 -2.61 7.06 13.81
CA LEU A 208 -1.92 6.24 12.81
C LEU A 208 -0.52 6.79 12.48
N HIS A 209 -0.39 8.11 12.33
CA HIS A 209 0.84 8.80 11.87
C HIS A 209 1.67 9.37 13.02
N GLY A 210 1.07 9.58 14.19
CA GLY A 210 1.73 10.21 15.32
C GLY A 210 1.98 11.70 15.11
N VAL A 211 2.52 12.36 16.13
CA VAL A 211 2.88 13.78 16.11
C VAL A 211 4.14 13.98 16.95
N LYS A 212 5.28 14.23 16.29
CA LYS A 212 6.60 14.38 16.93
C LYS A 212 6.63 15.48 17.99
N VAL A 213 5.98 16.63 17.71
CA VAL A 213 6.00 17.82 18.58
C VAL A 213 5.42 17.55 19.98
N VAL A 214 4.41 16.68 20.07
CA VAL A 214 3.79 16.30 21.35
C VAL A 214 4.24 14.92 21.85
N GLY A 215 5.28 14.35 21.23
CA GLY A 215 5.83 13.04 21.62
C GLY A 215 4.87 11.87 21.39
N LEU A 216 3.87 12.01 20.51
CA LEU A 216 2.95 10.92 20.18
C LEU A 216 3.58 10.06 19.08
N PRO A 217 3.94 8.78 19.35
CA PRO A 217 4.46 7.92 18.31
C PRO A 217 3.34 7.48 17.33
N PRO A 218 3.68 7.19 16.06
CA PRO A 218 2.76 6.51 15.13
C PRO A 218 2.35 5.14 15.67
N THR A 219 1.25 4.61 15.15
CA THR A 219 0.88 3.21 15.38
C THR A 219 1.86 2.30 14.65
N ARG A 220 2.64 1.51 15.40
CA ARG A 220 3.65 0.60 14.86
C ARG A 220 3.18 -0.83 14.76
N ASN A 221 2.49 -1.31 15.80
CA ASN A 221 2.09 -2.70 15.90
C ASN A 221 1.12 -3.07 14.76
N VAL A 222 1.47 -4.08 13.97
CA VAL A 222 0.72 -4.52 12.78
C VAL A 222 -0.69 -5.02 13.12
N CYS A 223 -0.88 -5.58 14.30
CA CYS A 223 -2.19 -6.04 14.77
C CYS A 223 -3.10 -4.87 15.12
N VAL A 224 -2.55 -3.82 15.75
CA VAL A 224 -3.27 -2.57 15.99
C VAL A 224 -3.61 -1.89 14.66
N LEU A 225 -2.67 -1.81 13.70
CA LEU A 225 -2.93 -1.26 12.36
C LEU A 225 -4.08 -2.01 11.67
N ARG A 226 -4.11 -3.34 11.75
CA ARG A 226 -5.18 -4.15 11.17
C ARG A 226 -6.54 -3.86 11.77
N GLN A 227 -6.64 -3.72 13.09
CA GLN A 227 -7.90 -3.33 13.71
C GLN A 227 -8.29 -1.89 13.38
N MET A 228 -7.32 -0.98 13.27
CA MET A 228 -7.57 0.39 12.85
C MET A 228 -8.04 0.47 11.39
N ARG A 229 -7.65 -0.46 10.52
CA ARG A 229 -8.23 -0.60 9.18
C ARG A 229 -9.71 -0.95 9.22
N VAL A 230 -10.12 -1.87 10.09
CA VAL A 230 -11.54 -2.20 10.29
C VAL A 230 -12.31 -0.97 10.78
N VAL A 231 -11.73 -0.20 11.71
CA VAL A 231 -12.31 1.08 12.14
C VAL A 231 -12.44 2.06 10.95
N SER A 232 -11.40 2.22 10.13
CA SER A 232 -11.42 3.09 8.95
C SER A 232 -12.55 2.70 7.99
N GLU A 233 -12.78 1.40 7.77
CA GLU A 233 -13.86 0.92 6.89
C GLU A 233 -15.25 1.26 7.40
N VAL A 234 -15.48 1.10 8.71
CA VAL A 234 -16.76 1.51 9.31
C VAL A 234 -16.90 3.03 9.28
N TRP A 235 -15.81 3.76 9.53
CA TRP A 235 -15.78 5.22 9.48
C TRP A 235 -16.09 5.76 8.08
N GLU A 236 -15.53 5.22 7.01
CA GLU A 236 -15.80 5.71 5.64
C GLU A 236 -17.27 5.56 5.23
N ASN A 237 -18.00 4.59 5.81
CA ASN A 237 -19.45 4.48 5.63
C ASN A 237 -20.24 5.43 6.54
N PHE A 238 -19.74 5.73 7.74
CA PHE A 238 -20.39 6.59 8.73
C PHE A 238 -20.20 8.09 8.44
N LYS A 239 -19.02 8.46 7.94
CA LYS A 239 -18.55 9.81 7.61
C LYS A 239 -19.50 10.60 6.72
N PRO A 240 -19.94 10.12 5.53
CA PRO A 240 -20.84 10.90 4.68
C PRO A 240 -22.20 11.17 5.32
N LEU A 241 -22.71 10.27 6.16
CA LEU A 241 -23.99 10.45 6.87
C LEU A 241 -23.92 11.63 7.83
N VAL A 242 -22.87 11.67 8.66
CA VAL A 242 -22.67 12.73 9.64
C VAL A 242 -22.34 14.06 8.97
N LEU A 243 -21.47 14.04 7.94
CA LEU A 243 -21.07 15.24 7.23
C LEU A 243 -22.28 15.93 6.59
N ASN A 244 -23.14 15.18 5.89
CA ASN A 244 -24.33 15.74 5.25
C ASN A 244 -25.29 16.36 6.29
N VAL A 245 -25.51 15.69 7.43
CA VAL A 245 -26.34 16.25 8.51
C VAL A 245 -25.75 17.56 9.05
N SER A 246 -24.42 17.61 9.23
CA SER A 246 -23.74 18.81 9.75
C SER A 246 -23.82 20.02 8.81
N LEU A 247 -23.98 19.78 7.50
CA LEU A 247 -24.10 20.81 6.46
C LEU A 247 -25.55 21.23 6.22
N ASP A 248 -26.46 20.27 6.09
CA ASP A 248 -27.84 20.50 5.66
C ASP A 248 -28.79 20.82 6.83
N GLY A 249 -28.40 20.45 8.04
CA GLY A 249 -29.23 20.59 9.24
C GLY A 249 -30.51 19.75 9.21
N ARG A 250 -30.58 18.75 8.33
CA ARG A 250 -31.76 17.88 8.16
C ARG A 250 -31.34 16.43 8.37
N VAL A 251 -32.20 15.67 9.03
CA VAL A 251 -32.02 14.24 9.25
C VAL A 251 -33.23 13.51 8.70
N ALA A 252 -33.07 12.85 7.55
CA ALA A 252 -34.10 11.94 7.04
C ALA A 252 -34.14 10.66 7.90
N ASP A 253 -35.30 10.02 7.99
CA ASP A 253 -35.47 8.82 8.83
C ASP A 253 -34.51 7.69 8.43
N VAL A 254 -34.23 7.53 7.13
CA VAL A 254 -33.22 6.57 6.61
C VAL A 254 -31.81 6.88 7.11
N VAL A 255 -31.43 8.17 7.20
CA VAL A 255 -30.11 8.58 7.69
C VAL A 255 -30.01 8.32 9.20
N LEU A 256 -31.08 8.61 9.94
CA LEU A 256 -31.15 8.31 11.37
C LEU A 256 -31.01 6.80 11.63
N GLU A 257 -31.71 5.96 10.86
CA GLU A 257 -31.61 4.50 10.93
C GLU A 257 -30.18 4.02 10.63
N GLN A 258 -29.58 4.49 9.53
CA GLN A 258 -28.20 4.13 9.17
C GLN A 258 -27.18 4.54 10.24
N VAL A 259 -27.30 5.76 10.79
CA VAL A 259 -26.44 6.22 11.90
C VAL A 259 -26.66 5.37 13.15
N ALA A 260 -27.90 5.02 13.47
CA ALA A 260 -28.22 4.20 14.64
C ALA A 260 -27.72 2.74 14.51
N GLU A 261 -27.64 2.18 13.30
CA GLU A 261 -27.08 0.85 13.04
C GLU A 261 -25.54 0.83 12.96
N LEU A 262 -24.92 1.85 12.35
CA LEU A 262 -23.46 1.93 12.23
C LEU A 262 -22.79 2.35 13.55
N SER A 263 -23.46 3.14 14.39
CA SER A 263 -22.91 3.67 15.65
C SER A 263 -22.46 2.57 16.64
N PRO A 264 -23.24 1.51 16.91
CA PRO A 264 -22.78 0.37 17.70
C PRO A 264 -21.61 -0.38 17.08
N THR A 265 -21.58 -0.50 15.75
CA THR A 265 -20.50 -1.17 15.02
C THR A 265 -19.19 -0.39 15.16
N LEU A 266 -19.20 0.92 14.92
CA LEU A 266 -18.02 1.77 15.09
C LEU A 266 -17.52 1.76 16.53
N LEU A 267 -18.43 1.78 17.52
CA LEU A 267 -18.07 1.66 18.93
C LEU A 267 -17.41 0.31 19.26
N ARG A 268 -17.94 -0.78 18.74
CA ARG A 268 -17.42 -2.14 18.95
C ARG A 268 -16.00 -2.26 18.39
N GLU A 269 -15.78 -1.81 17.15
CA GLU A 269 -14.45 -1.86 16.53
C GLU A 269 -13.44 -0.93 17.21
N MET A 270 -13.88 0.25 17.65
CA MET A 270 -13.02 1.13 18.44
C MET A 270 -12.70 0.57 19.83
N ASN A 271 -13.63 -0.17 20.47
CA ASN A 271 -13.33 -0.88 21.72
C ASN A 271 -12.28 -1.97 21.52
N ALA A 272 -12.38 -2.73 20.42
CA ALA A 272 -11.36 -3.72 20.06
C ALA A 272 -10.00 -3.05 19.81
N ALA A 273 -9.97 -1.93 19.07
CA ALA A 273 -8.74 -1.17 18.82
C ALA A 273 -8.08 -0.69 20.12
N VAL A 274 -8.85 -0.15 21.07
CA VAL A 274 -8.30 0.28 22.37
C VAL A 274 -7.70 -0.90 23.13
N GLY A 275 -8.36 -2.06 23.16
CA GLY A 275 -7.81 -3.26 23.76
C GLY A 275 -6.48 -3.69 23.14
N LEU A 276 -6.28 -3.50 21.83
CA LEU A 276 -5.02 -3.77 21.15
C LEU A 276 -3.95 -2.70 21.41
N TYR A 277 -4.31 -1.42 21.58
CA TYR A 277 -3.35 -0.40 22.03
C TYR A 277 -2.84 -0.65 23.45
N VAL A 278 -3.66 -1.27 24.30
CA VAL A 278 -3.28 -1.71 25.65
C VAL A 278 -2.41 -2.97 25.60
N SER A 279 -2.83 -4.00 24.87
CA SER A 279 -2.18 -5.34 24.90
C SER A 279 -1.01 -5.53 23.92
N GLN A 280 -0.98 -4.80 22.80
CA GLN A 280 0.03 -4.87 21.73
C GLN A 280 0.49 -6.30 21.39
N PRO A 281 -0.41 -7.19 20.93
CA PRO A 281 -0.05 -8.58 20.64
C PRO A 281 0.96 -8.69 19.52
N SER A 282 1.78 -9.75 19.55
CA SER A 282 2.83 -10.01 18.55
C SER A 282 2.35 -10.82 17.35
N ASP A 283 1.25 -11.57 17.47
CA ASP A 283 0.69 -12.38 16.39
C ASP A 283 -0.77 -12.01 16.11
N CYS A 284 -1.03 -11.81 14.83
CA CYS A 284 -2.34 -11.61 14.25
C CYS A 284 -2.31 -12.04 12.78
N THR A 285 -1.52 -13.05 12.44
CA THR A 285 -1.29 -13.48 11.05
C THR A 285 -2.60 -13.90 10.39
N ILE A 286 -2.85 -13.43 9.16
CA ILE A 286 -3.99 -13.86 8.34
C ILE A 286 -3.43 -14.43 7.04
N PRO A 287 -3.83 -15.65 6.62
CA PRO A 287 -3.44 -16.20 5.34
C PRO A 287 -4.05 -15.36 4.21
N LEU A 288 -3.22 -14.94 3.26
CA LEU A 288 -3.66 -14.23 2.07
C LEU A 288 -3.80 -15.19 0.89
N SER A 289 -4.79 -14.95 0.03
CA SER A 289 -4.92 -15.66 -1.23
C SER A 289 -3.88 -15.18 -2.24
N ARG A 290 -3.60 -16.01 -3.25
CA ARG A 290 -2.72 -15.68 -4.38
C ARG A 290 -3.06 -14.33 -5.02
N SER A 291 -4.35 -14.08 -5.30
CA SER A 291 -4.77 -12.85 -5.97
C SER A 291 -4.51 -11.60 -5.15
N VAL A 292 -4.66 -11.70 -3.82
CA VAL A 292 -4.37 -10.58 -2.90
C VAL A 292 -2.87 -10.31 -2.84
N TRP A 293 -2.02 -11.34 -2.79
CA TRP A 293 -0.56 -11.15 -2.87
C TRP A 293 -0.14 -10.42 -4.15
N LEU A 294 -0.69 -10.80 -5.30
CA LEU A 294 -0.41 -10.15 -6.58
C LEU A 294 -0.83 -8.67 -6.56
N GLN A 295 -1.99 -8.35 -5.99
CA GLN A 295 -2.47 -6.96 -5.87
C GLN A 295 -1.57 -6.11 -4.96
N VAL A 296 -1.10 -6.66 -3.84
CA VAL A 296 -0.19 -5.95 -2.93
C VAL A 296 1.16 -5.69 -3.58
N LEU A 297 1.77 -6.71 -4.19
CA LEU A 297 3.06 -6.56 -4.86
C LEU A 297 3.00 -5.51 -5.98
N ASP A 298 1.92 -5.53 -6.76
CA ASP A 298 1.63 -4.54 -7.80
C ASP A 298 1.43 -3.13 -7.23
N ARG A 299 0.74 -2.98 -6.09
CA ARG A 299 0.58 -1.67 -5.41
C ARG A 299 1.91 -1.11 -4.90
N VAL A 300 2.72 -1.93 -4.22
CA VAL A 300 4.04 -1.52 -3.68
C VAL A 300 5.04 -1.24 -4.81
N ALA A 301 4.89 -1.91 -5.96
CA ALA A 301 5.66 -1.60 -7.15
C ALA A 301 5.31 -0.23 -7.72
N ARG A 302 4.01 0.05 -7.89
CA ARG A 302 3.54 1.36 -8.34
C ARG A 302 3.97 2.48 -7.40
N SER A 303 3.94 2.26 -6.09
CA SER A 303 4.38 3.27 -5.12
C SER A 303 5.85 3.66 -5.29
N GLN A 304 6.73 2.71 -5.64
CA GLN A 304 8.12 3.00 -5.96
C GLN A 304 8.25 3.89 -7.20
N HIS A 305 7.50 3.58 -8.26
CA HIS A 305 7.47 4.42 -9.45
C HIS A 305 6.97 5.84 -9.14
N THR A 306 5.83 5.97 -8.45
CA THR A 306 5.26 7.29 -8.06
C THR A 306 6.28 8.11 -7.28
N MET A 307 7.03 7.47 -6.38
CA MET A 307 8.08 8.10 -5.59
C MET A 307 9.24 8.62 -6.45
N TRP A 308 9.73 7.85 -7.42
CA TRP A 308 10.72 8.34 -8.39
C TRP A 308 10.21 9.48 -9.26
N ALA A 309 8.98 9.38 -9.75
CA ALA A 309 8.34 10.45 -10.50
C ALA A 309 8.22 11.74 -9.67
N TYR A 310 7.92 11.64 -8.38
CA TYR A 310 7.89 12.78 -7.45
C TYR A 310 9.27 13.48 -7.37
N GLY A 311 10.34 12.71 -7.16
CA GLY A 311 11.70 13.25 -7.14
C GLY A 311 12.10 13.90 -8.47
N ARG A 312 11.73 13.30 -9.60
CA ARG A 312 11.98 13.87 -10.93
C ARG A 312 11.24 15.20 -11.13
N MET A 313 9.96 15.29 -10.76
CA MET A 313 9.19 16.53 -10.86
C MET A 313 9.83 17.65 -10.01
N PHE A 314 10.36 17.30 -8.83
CA PHE A 314 11.08 18.26 -8.00
C PHE A 314 12.32 18.80 -8.73
N LEU A 315 13.17 17.92 -9.28
CA LEU A 315 14.36 18.35 -10.03
C LEU A 315 14.02 19.19 -11.26
N GLN A 316 12.94 18.87 -11.98
CA GLN A 316 12.46 19.70 -13.10
C GLN A 316 12.11 21.12 -12.65
N VAL A 317 11.40 21.25 -11.53
CA VAL A 317 11.08 22.58 -10.99
C VAL A 317 12.33 23.30 -10.46
N ALA A 318 13.23 22.59 -9.76
CA ALA A 318 14.45 23.16 -9.19
C ALA A 318 15.44 23.65 -10.27
N THR A 319 15.55 22.91 -11.37
CA THR A 319 16.41 23.23 -12.53
C THR A 319 15.82 24.23 -13.51
N GLU A 320 14.57 24.67 -13.29
CA GLU A 320 13.79 25.51 -14.21
C GLU A 320 13.58 24.89 -15.61
N VAL A 321 13.69 23.57 -15.74
CA VAL A 321 13.42 22.83 -16.98
C VAL A 321 11.97 22.35 -16.98
N GLU A 322 11.19 22.69 -18.01
CA GLU A 322 9.79 22.24 -18.20
C GLU A 322 8.79 22.63 -17.08
N THR A 323 8.93 23.84 -16.55
CA THR A 323 8.19 24.30 -15.35
C THR A 323 6.66 24.45 -15.51
N ALA A 324 6.14 24.64 -16.73
CA ALA A 324 4.72 24.97 -16.94
C ALA A 324 3.73 23.86 -16.51
N GLY A 325 4.17 22.60 -16.49
CA GLY A 325 3.39 21.46 -15.99
C GLY A 325 3.97 20.80 -14.73
N ALA A 326 5.28 20.90 -14.53
CA ALA A 326 5.98 20.18 -13.46
C ALA A 326 5.52 20.55 -12.05
N ARG A 327 5.14 21.80 -11.77
CA ARG A 327 4.65 22.21 -10.44
C ARG A 327 3.31 21.57 -10.07
N THR A 328 2.34 21.58 -11.00
CA THR A 328 1.04 20.94 -10.79
C THR A 328 1.20 19.43 -10.67
N LEU A 329 2.06 18.84 -11.50
CA LEU A 329 2.35 17.41 -11.44
C LEU A 329 3.06 17.04 -10.13
N LEU A 330 3.96 17.87 -9.61
CA LEU A 330 4.62 17.62 -8.34
C LEU A 330 3.63 17.48 -7.18
N GLN A 331 2.70 18.43 -7.04
CA GLN A 331 1.66 18.37 -6.00
C GLN A 331 0.76 17.14 -6.19
N THR A 332 0.45 16.81 -7.44
CA THR A 332 -0.34 15.61 -7.77
C THR A 332 0.42 14.34 -7.37
N ARG A 333 1.72 14.25 -7.67
CA ARG A 333 2.57 13.11 -7.31
C ARG A 333 2.77 13.00 -5.81
N GLU A 334 2.87 14.12 -5.10
CA GLU A 334 2.96 14.14 -3.64
C GLU A 334 1.71 13.53 -2.98
N ALA A 335 0.52 13.91 -3.45
CA ALA A 335 -0.74 13.32 -2.98
C ALA A 335 -0.78 11.82 -3.30
N GLN A 336 -0.36 11.41 -4.50
CA GLN A 336 -0.29 10.00 -4.87
C GLN A 336 0.70 9.20 -4.01
N VAL A 337 1.89 9.73 -3.69
CA VAL A 337 2.82 9.04 -2.77
C VAL A 337 2.19 8.89 -1.38
N THR A 338 1.47 9.90 -0.91
CA THR A 338 0.74 9.84 0.37
C THR A 338 -0.31 8.73 0.36
N ASP A 339 -1.14 8.66 -0.69
CA ASP A 339 -2.17 7.63 -0.86
C ASP A 339 -1.54 6.24 -1.00
N ASP A 340 -0.49 6.13 -1.81
CA ASP A 340 0.24 4.89 -2.05
C ASP A 340 0.84 4.32 -0.76
N LEU A 341 1.53 5.15 0.03
CA LEU A 341 2.11 4.74 1.30
C LEU A 341 1.03 4.43 2.36
N THR A 342 -0.11 5.13 2.32
CA THR A 342 -1.26 4.85 3.19
C THR A 342 -1.81 3.48 2.88
N ASP A 343 -2.07 3.18 1.60
CA ASP A 343 -2.62 1.90 1.17
C ASP A 343 -1.72 0.72 1.55
N VAL A 344 -0.41 0.80 1.29
CA VAL A 344 0.50 -0.34 1.51
C VAL A 344 0.81 -0.57 2.99
N ARG A 345 0.66 0.45 3.85
CA ARG A 345 0.89 0.34 5.30
C ARG A 345 -0.40 0.09 6.08
N GLU A 346 -1.42 0.90 5.85
CA GLU A 346 -2.67 0.95 6.62
C GLU A 346 -3.80 0.18 5.96
N GLY A 347 -3.64 -0.20 4.69
CA GLY A 347 -4.62 -0.92 3.90
C GLY A 347 -5.73 -0.02 3.32
N SER A 348 -6.36 -0.55 2.28
CA SER A 348 -7.53 -0.01 1.59
C SER A 348 -8.59 -1.11 1.40
N HIS A 349 -9.66 -0.83 0.68
CA HIS A 349 -10.64 -1.87 0.32
C HIS A 349 -10.07 -2.97 -0.58
N GLN A 350 -8.96 -2.70 -1.28
CA GLN A 350 -8.33 -3.63 -2.23
C GLN A 350 -6.98 -4.14 -1.72
N ILE A 351 -6.32 -3.37 -0.85
CA ILE A 351 -4.97 -3.66 -0.38
C ILE A 351 -5.04 -3.99 1.11
N PRO A 352 -4.63 -5.17 1.59
CA PRO A 352 -4.54 -5.44 3.01
C PRO A 352 -3.53 -4.52 3.70
N VAL A 353 -3.70 -4.33 5.01
CA VAL A 353 -2.67 -3.77 5.88
C VAL A 353 -1.37 -4.54 5.72
N ALA A 354 -0.23 -3.89 5.98
CA ALA A 354 1.07 -4.55 6.08
C ALA A 354 0.98 -5.93 6.74
N VAL A 355 1.55 -6.94 6.08
CA VAL A 355 1.28 -8.35 6.38
C VAL A 355 2.15 -8.90 7.51
N THR A 356 3.29 -8.28 7.77
CA THR A 356 4.20 -8.60 8.88
C THR A 356 4.68 -7.32 9.57
N GLN A 357 5.16 -7.45 10.81
CA GLN A 357 5.73 -6.33 11.55
C GLN A 357 6.95 -5.69 10.85
N PRO A 358 7.95 -6.46 10.33
CA PRO A 358 9.07 -5.87 9.60
C PRO A 358 8.66 -5.03 8.39
N ILE A 359 7.60 -5.44 7.67
CA ILE A 359 7.05 -4.68 6.55
C ILE A 359 6.41 -3.38 7.05
N ALA A 360 5.59 -3.45 8.10
CA ALA A 360 4.96 -2.26 8.69
C ALA A 360 6.01 -1.23 9.17
N ASP A 361 7.11 -1.69 9.76
CA ASP A 361 8.21 -0.85 10.21
C ASP A 361 8.96 -0.22 9.02
N ALA A 362 9.31 -1.00 7.99
CA ALA A 362 9.97 -0.50 6.79
C ALA A 362 9.15 0.59 6.09
N LEU A 363 7.85 0.37 5.93
CA LEU A 363 6.93 1.34 5.33
C LEU A 363 6.77 2.60 6.20
N LEU A 364 6.82 2.47 7.52
CA LEU A 364 6.80 3.61 8.42
C LEU A 364 8.07 4.45 8.33
N TYR A 365 9.25 3.83 8.16
CA TYR A 365 10.49 4.56 7.88
C TYR A 365 10.40 5.32 6.56
N ALA A 366 9.91 4.66 5.51
CA ALA A 366 9.68 5.31 4.21
C ALA A 366 8.71 6.50 4.33
N TRP A 367 7.62 6.36 5.08
CA TRP A 367 6.67 7.44 5.37
C TRP A 367 7.33 8.62 6.08
N ALA A 368 8.03 8.35 7.19
CA ALA A 368 8.68 9.41 7.97
C ALA A 368 9.73 10.18 7.16
N ARG A 369 10.41 9.49 6.24
CA ARG A 369 11.36 10.08 5.31
C ARG A 369 10.67 10.91 4.23
N PHE A 370 9.56 10.40 3.69
CA PHE A 370 8.73 11.12 2.73
C PHE A 370 8.20 12.44 3.30
N GLU A 371 7.67 12.44 4.53
CA GLU A 371 7.21 13.66 5.18
C GLU A 371 8.33 14.72 5.29
N GLN A 372 9.55 14.29 5.61
CA GLN A 372 10.71 15.20 5.68
C GLN A 372 11.05 15.76 4.30
N VAL A 373 11.25 14.90 3.30
CA VAL A 373 11.58 15.30 1.92
C VAL A 373 10.51 16.24 1.36
N SER A 374 9.24 15.91 1.56
CA SER A 374 8.11 16.73 1.12
C SER A 374 8.05 18.09 1.81
N ALA A 375 8.30 18.15 3.12
CA ALA A 375 8.38 19.42 3.83
C ALA A 375 9.51 20.30 3.30
N ASP A 376 10.69 19.72 3.06
CA ASP A 376 11.85 20.44 2.52
C ASP A 376 11.57 20.94 1.09
N ILE A 377 10.94 20.12 0.23
CA ILE A 377 10.53 20.53 -1.12
C ILE A 377 9.54 21.70 -1.05
N ARG A 378 8.46 21.58 -0.28
CA ARG A 378 7.43 22.63 -0.15
C ARG A 378 8.04 23.96 0.34
N SER A 379 8.99 23.91 1.28
CA SER A 379 9.62 25.11 1.82
C SER A 379 10.51 25.86 0.82
N ASN A 380 10.92 25.23 -0.28
CA ASN A 380 11.91 25.80 -1.19
C ASN A 380 11.38 26.03 -2.62
N ILE A 381 10.26 25.41 -3.00
CA ILE A 381 9.81 25.40 -4.39
C ILE A 381 9.14 26.70 -4.87
N ASP A 382 8.64 27.53 -3.94
CA ASP A 382 7.99 28.79 -4.26
C ASP A 382 8.98 29.92 -4.64
N HIS A 383 10.28 29.68 -4.48
CA HIS A 383 11.36 30.65 -4.73
C HIS A 383 12.47 30.07 -5.62
N PRO A 384 12.21 29.75 -6.91
CA PRO A 384 13.26 29.30 -7.81
C PRO A 384 14.22 30.44 -8.22
N PRO A 385 15.48 30.11 -8.58
CA PRO A 385 16.06 28.78 -8.57
C PRO A 385 16.36 28.31 -7.13
N VAL A 386 16.10 27.03 -6.85
CA VAL A 386 16.39 26.46 -5.53
C VAL A 386 17.90 26.44 -5.32
N PRO A 387 18.43 26.86 -4.14
CA PRO A 387 19.86 26.84 -3.89
C PRO A 387 20.46 25.44 -4.06
N MET A 388 21.58 25.34 -4.78
CA MET A 388 22.22 24.06 -5.13
C MET A 388 22.51 23.16 -3.91
N LEU A 389 22.94 23.74 -2.79
CA LEU A 389 23.16 22.98 -1.55
C LEU A 389 21.87 22.36 -1.00
N THR A 390 20.76 23.09 -1.11
CA THR A 390 19.44 22.60 -0.73
C THR A 390 19.00 21.46 -1.64
N VAL A 391 19.18 21.60 -2.96
CA VAL A 391 18.83 20.53 -3.89
C VAL A 391 19.64 19.26 -3.59
N LYS A 392 20.96 19.38 -3.38
CA LYS A 392 21.81 18.25 -2.98
C LYS A 392 21.33 17.58 -1.69
N SER A 393 20.97 18.36 -0.67
CA SER A 393 20.45 17.82 0.58
C SER A 393 19.15 17.04 0.38
N ILE A 394 18.19 17.62 -0.34
CA ILE A 394 16.90 16.98 -0.64
C ILE A 394 17.12 15.70 -1.44
N VAL A 395 18.02 15.71 -2.43
CA VAL A 395 18.36 14.53 -3.24
C VAL A 395 18.97 13.41 -2.40
N ILE A 396 19.86 13.72 -1.46
CA ILE A 396 20.41 12.72 -0.52
C ILE A 396 19.29 12.08 0.30
N ASP A 397 18.37 12.88 0.83
CA ASP A 397 17.25 12.36 1.60
C ASP A 397 16.27 11.56 0.74
N PHE A 398 16.05 12.01 -0.49
CA PHE A 398 15.25 11.31 -1.47
C PHE A 398 15.76 9.89 -1.77
N TYR A 399 17.07 9.68 -1.93
CA TYR A 399 17.60 8.33 -2.21
C TYR A 399 17.31 7.33 -1.11
N VAL A 400 17.49 7.76 0.12
CA VAL A 400 17.32 6.82 1.23
C VAL A 400 15.81 6.67 1.54
N MET A 401 14.95 7.64 1.19
CA MET A 401 13.49 7.43 1.10
C MET A 401 13.13 6.28 0.16
N VAL A 402 13.67 6.31 -1.06
CA VAL A 402 13.46 5.25 -2.05
C VAL A 402 14.03 3.92 -1.54
N SER A 403 15.19 3.95 -0.88
CA SER A 403 15.80 2.77 -0.27
C SER A 403 14.91 2.15 0.82
N ASP A 404 14.30 2.98 1.67
CA ASP A 404 13.41 2.52 2.74
C ASP A 404 12.15 1.85 2.15
N LEU A 405 11.57 2.43 1.09
CA LEU A 405 10.43 1.84 0.40
C LEU A 405 10.80 0.53 -0.32
N ARG A 406 11.95 0.50 -1.00
CA ARG A 406 12.48 -0.71 -1.65
C ARG A 406 12.70 -1.83 -0.64
N ARG A 407 13.19 -1.51 0.56
CA ARG A 407 13.32 -2.50 1.65
C ARG A 407 11.97 -3.11 2.03
N GLY A 408 10.91 -2.29 2.10
CA GLY A 408 9.55 -2.78 2.31
C GLY A 408 9.09 -3.74 1.20
N PHE A 409 9.40 -3.42 -0.06
CA PHE A 409 9.09 -4.29 -1.20
C PHE A 409 9.83 -5.64 -1.17
N GLU A 410 11.12 -5.64 -0.84
CA GLU A 410 11.91 -6.86 -0.69
C GLU A 410 11.32 -7.76 0.41
N LEU A 411 10.92 -7.18 1.55
CA LEU A 411 10.26 -7.93 2.61
C LEU A 411 8.89 -8.48 2.19
N TYR A 412 8.15 -7.79 1.33
CA TYR A 412 6.93 -8.32 0.73
C TYR A 412 7.22 -9.50 -0.21
N LEU A 413 8.28 -9.44 -1.03
CA LEU A 413 8.70 -10.54 -1.88
C LEU A 413 9.11 -11.77 -1.05
N ASP A 414 9.88 -11.56 0.02
CA ASP A 414 10.28 -12.63 0.95
C ASP A 414 9.05 -13.27 1.63
N ALA A 415 8.12 -12.45 2.13
CA ALA A 415 6.89 -12.94 2.76
C ALA A 415 5.99 -13.70 1.77
N ALA A 416 5.86 -13.21 0.53
CA ALA A 416 5.11 -13.88 -0.52
C ALA A 416 5.74 -15.22 -0.93
N ALA A 417 7.07 -15.32 -0.95
CA ALA A 417 7.78 -16.56 -1.26
C ALA A 417 7.56 -17.66 -0.20
N ILE A 418 7.38 -17.28 1.06
CA ILE A 418 7.14 -18.21 2.18
C ILE A 418 5.70 -18.73 2.20
N ALA A 419 4.72 -17.91 1.80
CA ALA A 419 3.28 -18.20 1.94
C ALA A 419 2.69 -19.23 0.95
N GLU A 420 3.54 -19.99 0.24
CA GLU A 420 3.26 -20.93 -0.88
C GLU A 420 2.84 -20.27 -2.23
N PRO A 421 3.51 -20.62 -3.35
CA PRO A 421 3.69 -19.68 -4.46
C PRO A 421 2.75 -19.93 -5.64
N PRO A 422 2.81 -19.03 -6.63
CA PRO A 422 2.74 -19.43 -8.02
C PRO A 422 3.88 -18.81 -8.85
N PRO A 423 4.07 -19.24 -10.12
CA PRO A 423 4.91 -18.52 -11.06
C PRO A 423 4.56 -17.02 -11.00
N HIS A 424 5.52 -16.17 -11.34
CA HIS A 424 5.40 -14.71 -11.43
C HIS A 424 5.90 -13.86 -10.25
N VAL A 425 6.27 -14.35 -9.06
CA VAL A 425 6.90 -13.45 -8.05
C VAL A 425 8.20 -12.83 -8.59
N GLY A 426 9.08 -13.65 -9.18
CA GLY A 426 10.27 -13.14 -9.85
C GLY A 426 9.96 -12.30 -11.09
N ALA A 427 8.92 -12.65 -11.85
CA ALA A 427 8.49 -11.85 -13.02
C ALA A 427 7.96 -10.47 -12.60
N ILE A 428 7.22 -10.41 -11.50
CA ILE A 428 6.76 -9.18 -10.88
C ILE A 428 7.96 -8.37 -10.44
N ALA A 429 8.88 -8.94 -9.64
CA ALA A 429 10.09 -8.25 -9.20
C ALA A 429 10.89 -7.65 -10.37
N LEU A 430 11.09 -8.39 -11.47
CA LEU A 430 11.75 -7.88 -12.66
C LEU A 430 10.94 -6.80 -13.38
N SER A 431 9.62 -6.98 -13.52
CA SER A 431 8.75 -5.96 -14.12
C SER A 431 8.70 -4.66 -13.30
N CYS A 432 8.80 -4.76 -11.98
CA CYS A 432 8.96 -3.62 -11.08
C CYS A 432 10.32 -2.96 -11.29
N SER A 433 11.40 -3.75 -11.36
CA SER A 433 12.74 -3.24 -11.66
C SER A 433 12.74 -2.44 -12.96
N LEU A 434 12.06 -2.91 -14.01
CA LEU A 434 11.92 -2.14 -15.25
C LEU A 434 11.26 -0.77 -15.04
N ALA A 435 10.14 -0.71 -14.31
CA ALA A 435 9.43 0.53 -14.01
C ALA A 435 10.27 1.52 -13.21
N THR A 436 11.05 1.01 -12.25
CA THR A 436 11.94 1.82 -11.42
C THR A 436 13.14 2.33 -12.20
N SER A 437 13.80 1.49 -13.02
CA SER A 437 15.00 1.87 -13.77
C SER A 437 14.76 3.00 -14.77
N VAL A 438 13.56 3.11 -15.34
CA VAL A 438 13.21 4.21 -16.26
C VAL A 438 13.20 5.56 -15.54
N GLU A 439 12.49 5.64 -14.41
CA GLU A 439 12.40 6.90 -13.67
C GLU A 439 13.73 7.26 -12.98
N GLU A 440 14.46 6.25 -12.47
CA GLU A 440 15.82 6.45 -11.95
C GLU A 440 16.77 6.99 -13.03
N LEU A 441 16.72 6.44 -14.24
CA LEU A 441 17.53 6.94 -15.37
C LEU A 441 17.27 8.42 -15.63
N VAL A 442 15.99 8.82 -15.72
CA VAL A 442 15.63 10.21 -16.01
C VAL A 442 16.00 11.11 -14.83
N PHE A 443 15.76 10.65 -13.60
CA PHE A 443 16.17 11.35 -12.38
C PHE A 443 17.68 11.65 -12.38
N GLU A 444 18.52 10.65 -12.69
CA GLU A 444 19.98 10.80 -12.73
C GLU A 444 20.46 11.78 -13.80
N VAL A 445 19.75 11.86 -14.93
CA VAL A 445 20.04 12.87 -15.96
C VAL A 445 19.77 14.28 -15.44
N PHE A 446 18.63 14.51 -14.78
CA PHE A 446 18.33 15.82 -14.21
C PHE A 446 19.29 16.20 -13.08
N ARG A 447 19.62 15.25 -12.20
CA ARG A 447 20.62 15.44 -11.14
C ARG A 447 22.01 15.78 -11.70
N GLY A 448 22.41 15.14 -12.79
CA GLY A 448 23.72 15.34 -13.43
C GLY A 448 23.93 16.73 -14.03
N LEU A 449 22.87 17.51 -14.22
CA LEU A 449 22.95 18.90 -14.69
C LEU A 449 23.26 19.89 -13.56
N GLU A 450 22.91 19.52 -12.33
CA GLU A 450 23.07 20.37 -11.15
C GLU A 450 24.39 20.10 -10.42
N ALA A 451 24.85 18.86 -10.45
CA ALA A 451 26.03 18.45 -9.70
C ALA A 451 27.28 18.42 -10.61
N GLU A 452 28.33 19.16 -10.23
CA GLU A 452 29.72 18.85 -10.60
C GLU A 452 30.19 17.51 -9.95
N GLU A 453 29.32 16.51 -9.86
CA GLU A 453 29.63 15.23 -9.26
C GLU A 453 30.10 14.23 -10.31
N GLY A 454 31.31 13.71 -10.09
CA GLY A 454 31.76 12.50 -10.77
C GLY A 454 30.75 11.36 -10.60
N GLY A 455 30.46 10.64 -11.69
CA GLY A 455 29.67 9.42 -11.66
C GLY A 455 28.20 9.53 -12.09
N ALA A 456 27.69 10.71 -12.47
CA ALA A 456 26.34 10.82 -13.08
C ALA A 456 26.24 9.96 -14.36
N VAL A 457 27.25 10.04 -15.23
CA VAL A 457 27.37 9.20 -16.43
C VAL A 457 27.31 7.71 -16.08
N SER A 458 28.04 7.26 -15.06
CA SER A 458 28.03 5.85 -14.67
C SER A 458 26.68 5.40 -14.11
N ARG A 459 25.94 6.26 -13.40
CA ARG A 459 24.61 5.92 -12.87
C ARG A 459 23.54 5.87 -13.96
N VAL A 460 23.57 6.81 -14.91
CA VAL A 460 22.70 6.78 -16.10
C VAL A 460 22.96 5.51 -16.92
N GLN A 461 24.24 5.16 -17.15
CA GLN A 461 24.61 3.92 -17.83
C GLN A 461 24.15 2.68 -17.05
N ALA A 462 24.35 2.65 -15.73
CA ALA A 462 23.91 1.54 -14.89
C ALA A 462 22.39 1.34 -14.94
N SER A 463 21.61 2.43 -14.91
CA SER A 463 20.14 2.38 -15.01
C SER A 463 19.68 1.85 -16.37
N ALA A 464 20.34 2.27 -17.46
CA ALA A 464 20.05 1.76 -18.80
C ALA A 464 20.36 0.26 -18.94
N VAL A 465 21.52 -0.17 -18.42
CA VAL A 465 21.91 -1.60 -18.41
C VAL A 465 20.94 -2.42 -17.56
N ALA A 466 20.53 -1.91 -16.40
CA ALA A 466 19.58 -2.59 -15.53
C ALA A 466 18.22 -2.80 -16.22
N PHE A 467 17.73 -1.79 -16.96
CA PHE A 467 16.51 -1.93 -17.76
C PHE A 467 16.65 -3.01 -18.84
N ASP A 468 17.72 -2.97 -19.64
CA ASP A 468 17.91 -3.95 -20.70
C ASP A 468 18.10 -5.38 -20.14
N GLN A 469 18.78 -5.52 -19.01
CA GLN A 469 18.94 -6.80 -18.34
C GLN A 469 17.61 -7.35 -17.82
N ALA A 470 16.83 -6.56 -17.06
CA ALA A 470 15.55 -7.01 -16.53
C ALA A 470 14.57 -7.39 -17.64
N ARG A 471 14.59 -6.66 -18.77
CA ARG A 471 13.78 -6.97 -19.96
C ARG A 471 14.22 -8.28 -20.60
N SER A 472 15.52 -8.47 -20.75
CA SER A 472 16.11 -9.72 -21.26
C SER A 472 15.75 -10.92 -20.39
N ASP A 473 15.87 -10.78 -19.07
CA ASP A 473 15.56 -11.83 -18.10
C ASP A 473 14.08 -12.26 -18.16
N LEU A 474 13.16 -11.30 -18.40
CA LEU A 474 11.74 -11.60 -18.61
C LEU A 474 11.48 -12.34 -19.93
N LEU A 475 12.13 -11.90 -21.02
CA LEU A 475 11.96 -12.51 -22.34
C LEU A 475 12.55 -13.92 -22.42
N HIS A 476 13.75 -14.11 -21.87
CA HIS A 476 14.54 -15.33 -22.01
C HIS A 476 14.44 -16.28 -20.81
N GLY A 477 13.99 -15.79 -19.65
CA GLY A 477 13.94 -16.53 -18.40
C GLY A 477 15.29 -16.58 -17.69
N THR A 478 15.23 -16.91 -16.40
CA THR A 478 16.35 -17.13 -15.48
C THR A 478 16.08 -18.39 -14.66
N ASP A 479 16.96 -18.71 -13.70
CA ASP A 479 16.73 -19.85 -12.78
C ASP A 479 15.50 -19.66 -11.87
N VAL A 480 15.03 -18.41 -11.72
CA VAL A 480 13.92 -18.04 -10.83
C VAL A 480 12.72 -17.45 -11.59
N VAL A 481 12.85 -17.17 -12.89
CA VAL A 481 11.80 -16.61 -13.74
C VAL A 481 11.65 -17.43 -15.00
N ASN A 482 10.44 -17.94 -15.26
CA ASN A 482 10.15 -18.58 -16.53
C ASN A 482 10.18 -17.54 -17.65
N ARG A 483 10.75 -17.92 -18.80
CA ARG A 483 10.74 -17.11 -20.01
C ARG A 483 9.33 -16.76 -20.45
N THR A 484 9.20 -15.65 -21.17
CA THR A 484 7.94 -15.28 -21.83
C THR A 484 7.58 -16.30 -22.89
N THR A 485 6.36 -16.81 -22.86
CA THR A 485 5.85 -17.75 -23.88
C THR A 485 4.58 -17.27 -24.58
N ASP A 486 3.81 -16.41 -23.91
CA ASP A 486 2.56 -15.88 -24.42
C ASP A 486 2.78 -14.84 -25.54
N ALA A 487 2.12 -15.02 -26.68
CA ALA A 487 2.27 -14.16 -27.85
C ALA A 487 1.83 -12.71 -27.60
N CYS A 488 0.82 -12.51 -26.74
CA CYS A 488 0.41 -11.17 -26.33
C CYS A 488 1.48 -10.49 -25.51
N LEU A 489 2.08 -11.20 -24.56
CA LEU A 489 3.16 -10.64 -23.75
C LEU A 489 4.39 -10.32 -24.60
N LEU A 490 4.73 -11.17 -25.57
CA LEU A 490 5.79 -10.87 -26.55
C LEU A 490 5.48 -9.60 -27.36
N ARG A 491 4.21 -9.37 -27.75
CA ARG A 491 3.75 -8.14 -28.42
C ARG A 491 3.94 -6.91 -27.52
N GLU A 492 3.49 -6.97 -26.28
CA GLU A 492 3.62 -5.85 -25.36
C GLU A 492 5.08 -5.55 -25.01
N MET A 493 5.94 -6.57 -24.94
CA MET A 493 7.39 -6.41 -24.75
C MET A 493 8.08 -5.80 -25.98
N GLN A 494 7.59 -6.06 -27.20
CA GLN A 494 8.05 -5.37 -28.41
C GLN A 494 7.66 -3.89 -28.41
N ALA A 495 6.42 -3.59 -28.01
CA ALA A 495 5.95 -2.21 -27.88
C ALA A 495 6.75 -1.46 -26.79
N LEU A 496 7.10 -2.16 -25.70
CA LEU A 496 7.99 -1.64 -24.66
C LEU A 496 9.39 -1.29 -25.23
N ASP A 497 9.98 -2.18 -26.02
CA ASP A 497 11.26 -1.91 -26.72
C ASP A 497 11.17 -0.68 -27.64
N ALA A 498 10.05 -0.51 -28.34
CA ALA A 498 9.83 0.63 -29.23
C ALA A 498 9.87 1.97 -28.47
N LEU A 499 9.27 2.01 -27.27
CA LEU A 499 9.22 3.18 -26.41
C LEU A 499 10.54 3.42 -25.65
N TRP A 500 11.29 2.37 -25.34
CA TRP A 500 12.59 2.46 -24.68
C TRP A 500 13.67 3.09 -25.57
N ARG A 501 13.70 2.75 -26.87
CA ARG A 501 14.77 3.17 -27.79
C ARG A 501 14.97 4.70 -27.88
N PRO A 502 13.93 5.55 -28.02
CA PRO A 502 14.10 7.00 -27.94
C PRO A 502 14.75 7.46 -26.64
N LEU A 503 14.36 6.86 -25.51
CA LEU A 503 14.90 7.20 -24.20
C LEU A 503 16.38 6.80 -24.07
N ALA A 504 16.73 5.59 -24.55
CA ALA A 504 18.11 5.10 -24.61
C ALA A 504 19.01 5.97 -25.52
N ARG A 505 18.47 6.51 -26.63
CA ARG A 505 19.21 7.46 -27.46
C ARG A 505 19.45 8.78 -26.74
N SER A 506 18.45 9.31 -26.06
CA SER A 506 18.59 10.54 -25.28
C SER A 506 19.56 10.37 -24.11
N SER A 507 19.56 9.22 -23.43
CA SER A 507 20.55 8.92 -22.39
C SER A 507 21.97 8.84 -22.95
N ALA A 508 22.16 8.30 -24.16
CA ALA A 508 23.45 8.31 -24.84
C ALA A 508 23.93 9.74 -25.18
N LEU A 509 23.02 10.66 -25.50
CA LEU A 509 23.35 12.08 -25.69
C LEU A 509 23.83 12.72 -24.39
N PHE A 510 23.23 12.37 -23.25
CA PHE A 510 23.72 12.79 -21.92
C PHE A 510 25.14 12.30 -21.67
N VAL A 511 25.41 11.02 -21.90
CA VAL A 511 26.74 10.41 -21.75
C VAL A 511 27.78 11.10 -22.65
N ALA A 512 27.38 11.54 -23.84
CA ALA A 512 28.23 12.26 -24.77
C ALA A 512 28.40 13.75 -24.43
N GLY A 513 27.78 14.25 -23.36
CA GLY A 513 27.81 15.67 -22.96
C GLY A 513 26.98 16.59 -23.86
N ASN A 514 26.06 16.05 -24.66
CA ASN A 514 25.24 16.78 -25.62
C ASN A 514 23.78 16.91 -25.15
N MET A 515 23.57 17.66 -24.06
CA MET A 515 22.24 17.89 -23.49
C MET A 515 21.67 19.25 -23.87
N SER A 516 20.41 19.25 -24.28
CA SER A 516 19.62 20.47 -24.49
C SER A 516 18.26 20.35 -23.80
N ALA A 517 17.59 21.49 -23.57
CA ALA A 517 16.23 21.51 -23.02
C ALA A 517 15.25 20.66 -23.83
N ALA A 518 15.37 20.64 -25.17
CA ALA A 518 14.53 19.80 -26.03
C ALA A 518 14.80 18.31 -25.83
N VAL A 519 16.05 17.90 -25.59
CA VAL A 519 16.40 16.50 -25.29
C VAL A 519 15.78 16.09 -23.95
N MET A 520 15.87 16.93 -22.92
CA MET A 520 15.26 16.69 -21.61
C MET A 520 13.74 16.53 -21.70
N GLN A 521 13.09 17.39 -22.48
CA GLN A 521 11.64 17.34 -22.69
C GLN A 521 11.21 16.08 -23.40
N ASN A 522 11.97 15.68 -24.40
CA ASN A 522 11.73 14.39 -25.04
C ASN A 522 11.95 13.23 -24.07
N MET A 523 12.97 13.25 -23.20
CA MET A 523 13.17 12.18 -22.20
C MET A 523 11.99 12.07 -21.23
N SER A 524 11.56 13.20 -20.67
CA SER A 524 10.41 13.30 -19.77
C SER A 524 9.14 12.74 -20.40
N ASN A 525 8.85 13.11 -21.65
CA ASN A 525 7.68 12.64 -22.41
C ASN A 525 7.74 11.14 -22.73
N HIS A 526 8.90 10.63 -23.17
CA HIS A 526 9.04 9.20 -23.49
C HIS A 526 8.95 8.32 -22.23
N ALA A 527 9.47 8.78 -21.09
CA ALA A 527 9.38 8.05 -19.82
C ALA A 527 7.92 7.84 -19.39
N LEU A 528 7.04 8.84 -19.59
CA LEU A 528 5.61 8.72 -19.31
C LEU A 528 4.94 7.63 -20.17
N GLY A 529 5.15 7.65 -21.49
CA GLY A 529 4.58 6.63 -22.38
C GLY A 529 5.12 5.23 -22.10
N LEU A 530 6.41 5.13 -21.73
CA LEU A 530 7.04 3.87 -21.37
C LEU A 530 6.45 3.30 -20.08
N TYR A 531 6.12 4.14 -19.10
CA TYR A 531 5.45 3.70 -17.87
C TYR A 531 4.07 3.07 -18.13
N ASP A 532 3.24 3.71 -18.95
CA ASP A 532 1.92 3.17 -19.30
C ASP A 532 2.04 1.78 -19.93
N GLN A 533 3.04 1.60 -20.79
CA GLN A 533 3.35 0.30 -21.39
C GLN A 533 3.87 -0.72 -20.38
N LEU A 534 4.70 -0.30 -19.41
CA LEU A 534 5.16 -1.16 -18.33
C LEU A 534 4.00 -1.64 -17.45
N GLN A 535 3.02 -0.79 -17.15
CA GLN A 535 1.84 -1.20 -16.39
C GLN A 535 1.02 -2.28 -17.14
N ARG A 536 0.94 -2.22 -18.48
CA ARG A 536 0.33 -3.29 -19.29
C ARG A 536 1.11 -4.59 -19.17
N VAL A 537 2.44 -4.53 -19.31
CA VAL A 537 3.32 -5.69 -19.16
C VAL A 537 3.17 -6.33 -17.76
N VAL A 538 3.23 -5.52 -16.69
CA VAL A 538 3.02 -5.98 -15.30
C VAL A 538 1.65 -6.63 -15.15
N THR A 539 0.60 -6.02 -15.71
CA THR A 539 -0.76 -6.56 -15.66
C THR A 539 -0.86 -7.92 -16.37
N LEU A 540 -0.25 -8.07 -17.54
CA LEU A 540 -0.22 -9.36 -18.25
C LEU A 540 0.54 -10.44 -17.47
N TYR A 541 1.67 -10.10 -16.84
CA TYR A 541 2.41 -11.04 -15.99
C TYR A 541 1.65 -11.44 -14.72
N THR A 542 0.80 -10.56 -14.19
CA THR A 542 0.09 -10.79 -12.92
C THR A 542 -1.28 -11.43 -13.11
N ARG A 543 -2.03 -11.02 -14.14
CA ARG A 543 -3.44 -11.40 -14.36
C ARG A 543 -3.68 -12.15 -15.66
N GLY A 544 -2.69 -12.24 -16.55
CA GLY A 544 -2.88 -12.73 -17.91
C GLY A 544 -3.57 -11.69 -18.80
N PRO A 545 -3.94 -12.05 -20.04
CA PRO A 545 -4.53 -11.14 -21.02
C PRO A 545 -5.99 -10.78 -20.69
N GLU A 546 -6.22 -9.98 -19.65
CA GLU A 546 -7.52 -9.35 -19.39
C GLU A 546 -7.79 -8.28 -20.48
N GLY A 547 -8.75 -8.54 -21.38
CA GLY A 547 -9.13 -7.63 -22.46
C GLY A 547 -8.58 -7.98 -23.86
N GLY A 548 -7.73 -9.01 -23.96
CA GLY A 548 -7.09 -9.43 -25.21
C GLY A 548 -6.05 -8.42 -25.72
N CYS A 549 -5.03 -8.91 -26.43
CA CYS A 549 -4.14 -8.05 -27.22
C CYS A 549 -4.49 -8.21 -28.71
N SER A 550 -4.35 -7.14 -29.51
CA SER A 550 -4.42 -7.30 -30.97
C SER A 550 -3.10 -7.91 -31.44
N LEU A 551 -3.18 -9.13 -31.96
CA LEU A 551 -2.10 -9.78 -32.68
C LEU A 551 -2.24 -9.59 -34.20
N ASP A 552 -3.17 -8.73 -34.62
CA ASP A 552 -3.43 -8.46 -36.03
C ASP A 552 -2.18 -7.84 -36.64
N ALA A 553 -1.60 -8.56 -37.60
CA ALA A 553 -0.55 -8.00 -38.44
C ALA A 553 -1.15 -7.75 -39.83
N THR A 554 -0.70 -6.66 -40.43
CA THR A 554 -1.08 -6.28 -41.79
C THR A 554 -0.61 -7.33 -42.79
N GLU A 555 -1.23 -7.37 -43.98
CA GLU A 555 -0.81 -8.26 -45.06
C GLU A 555 0.68 -8.13 -45.37
N ARG A 556 1.19 -6.89 -45.41
CA ARG A 556 2.60 -6.57 -45.62
C ARG A 556 3.51 -7.14 -44.52
N GLU A 557 3.08 -7.04 -43.26
CA GLU A 557 3.83 -7.62 -42.14
C GLU A 557 3.82 -9.15 -42.19
N TRP A 558 2.71 -9.76 -42.61
CA TRP A 558 2.61 -11.21 -42.78
C TRP A 558 3.57 -11.74 -43.85
N GLU A 559 3.60 -11.07 -45.00
CA GLU A 559 4.55 -11.39 -46.08
C GLU A 559 5.99 -11.27 -45.62
N ALA A 560 6.30 -10.20 -44.86
CA ALA A 560 7.64 -9.97 -44.34
C ALA A 560 8.05 -11.03 -43.30
N LEU A 561 7.12 -11.45 -42.43
CA LEU A 561 7.31 -12.55 -41.48
C LEU A 561 7.53 -13.90 -42.20
N LEU A 562 6.71 -14.22 -43.20
CA LEU A 562 6.87 -15.44 -44.01
C LEU A 562 8.22 -15.45 -44.73
N ALA A 563 8.62 -14.33 -45.33
CA ALA A 563 9.93 -14.21 -45.98
C ALA A 563 11.08 -14.39 -44.98
N GLN A 564 10.96 -13.85 -43.77
CA GLN A 564 11.96 -14.02 -42.71
C GLN A 564 12.01 -15.46 -42.19
N ALA A 565 10.87 -16.14 -42.06
CA ALA A 565 10.81 -17.57 -41.70
C ALA A 565 11.47 -18.45 -42.79
N GLY A 566 11.24 -18.16 -44.07
CA GLY A 566 11.91 -18.85 -45.18
C GLY A 566 13.43 -18.66 -45.17
N ARG A 567 13.90 -17.44 -44.85
CA ARG A 567 15.34 -17.16 -44.65
C ARG A 567 15.92 -17.98 -43.49
N LEU A 568 15.23 -18.04 -42.36
CA LEU A 568 15.63 -18.85 -41.21
C LEU A 568 15.74 -20.34 -41.60
N CYS A 569 14.75 -20.89 -42.30
CA CYS A 569 14.80 -22.28 -42.78
C CYS A 569 16.02 -22.53 -43.67
N THR A 570 16.30 -21.65 -44.63
CA THR A 570 17.49 -21.73 -45.50
C THR A 570 18.80 -21.71 -44.70
N LEU A 571 18.87 -20.85 -43.67
CA LEU A 571 20.04 -20.77 -42.80
C LEU A 571 20.22 -22.05 -41.96
N CYS A 572 19.14 -22.61 -41.43
CA CYS A 572 19.15 -23.90 -40.71
C CYS A 572 19.64 -25.04 -41.62
N GLN A 573 19.13 -25.13 -42.85
CA GLN A 573 19.56 -26.13 -43.84
C GLN A 573 21.04 -25.99 -44.17
N ARG A 574 21.54 -24.75 -44.27
CA ARG A 574 22.96 -24.49 -44.50
C ARG A 574 23.84 -24.95 -43.34
N VAL A 575 23.45 -24.63 -42.11
CA VAL A 575 24.16 -25.07 -40.89
C VAL A 575 24.19 -26.59 -40.81
N TYR A 576 23.06 -27.24 -41.09
CA TYR A 576 22.95 -28.69 -41.17
C TYR A 576 23.94 -29.27 -42.18
N THR A 577 23.92 -28.75 -43.42
CA THR A 577 24.75 -29.24 -44.52
C THR A 577 26.24 -29.10 -44.21
N GLU A 578 26.67 -27.92 -43.74
CA GLU A 578 28.09 -27.67 -43.41
C GLU A 578 28.57 -28.57 -42.26
N ARG A 579 27.73 -28.79 -41.23
CA ARG A 579 28.04 -29.74 -40.15
C ARG A 579 28.09 -31.19 -40.63
N ALA A 580 27.19 -31.59 -41.51
CA ALA A 580 27.15 -32.94 -42.09
C ALA A 580 28.36 -33.21 -43.01
N LEU A 581 28.82 -32.21 -43.75
CA LEU A 581 30.05 -32.27 -44.55
C LEU A 581 31.29 -32.36 -43.65
N ALA A 582 31.36 -31.52 -42.62
CA ALA A 582 32.44 -31.56 -41.64
C ALA A 582 32.54 -32.91 -40.91
N ALA A 583 31.40 -33.49 -40.52
CA ALA A 583 31.33 -34.82 -39.90
C ALA A 583 31.86 -35.95 -40.80
N ARG A 584 31.77 -35.78 -42.12
CA ARG A 584 32.28 -36.75 -43.13
C ARG A 584 33.71 -36.45 -43.57
N GLY A 585 34.40 -35.49 -42.94
CA GLY A 585 35.75 -35.07 -43.35
C GLY A 585 35.80 -34.29 -44.66
N LEU A 586 34.65 -33.80 -45.14
CA LEU A 586 34.50 -33.07 -46.40
C LEU A 586 34.36 -31.54 -46.18
N ALA A 587 34.86 -31.03 -45.05
CA ALA A 587 34.77 -29.60 -44.74
C ALA A 587 35.52 -28.76 -45.80
N LEU A 588 34.83 -27.78 -46.38
CA LEU A 588 35.42 -26.90 -47.38
C LEU A 588 36.33 -25.84 -46.72
N PRO A 589 37.37 -25.32 -47.41
CA PRO A 589 38.29 -24.32 -46.87
C PRO A 589 37.60 -23.04 -46.35
N TRP A 590 36.48 -22.66 -46.96
CA TRP A 590 35.64 -21.50 -46.59
C TRP A 590 34.47 -21.87 -45.67
N GLY A 591 34.33 -23.15 -45.32
CA GLY A 591 33.20 -23.69 -44.57
C GLY A 591 33.12 -23.12 -43.15
N SER A 592 34.26 -22.82 -42.52
CA SER A 592 34.32 -22.27 -41.16
C SER A 592 33.72 -20.85 -41.07
N SER A 593 34.12 -19.93 -41.95
CA SER A 593 33.58 -18.56 -41.95
C SER A 593 32.12 -18.50 -42.38
N ARG A 594 31.73 -19.33 -43.36
CA ARG A 594 30.34 -19.47 -43.82
C ARG A 594 29.43 -20.08 -42.75
N LEU A 595 29.92 -21.08 -42.02
CA LEU A 595 29.21 -21.69 -40.90
C LEU A 595 29.05 -20.69 -39.76
N THR A 596 30.10 -19.95 -39.38
CA THR A 596 30.00 -18.90 -38.34
C THR A 596 28.97 -17.83 -38.71
N ALA A 597 28.97 -17.36 -39.96
CA ALA A 597 27.98 -16.40 -40.44
C ALA A 597 26.56 -16.99 -40.44
N ALA A 598 26.39 -18.26 -40.83
CA ALA A 598 25.09 -18.92 -40.81
C ALA A 598 24.58 -19.16 -39.38
N LEU A 599 25.45 -19.56 -38.45
CA LEU A 599 25.12 -19.72 -37.03
C LEU A 599 24.65 -18.38 -36.43
N ALA A 600 25.38 -17.30 -36.66
CA ALA A 600 24.97 -15.96 -36.22
C ALA A 600 23.65 -15.52 -36.89
N GLY A 601 23.48 -15.84 -38.17
CA GLY A 601 22.27 -15.56 -38.93
C GLY A 601 21.03 -16.29 -38.39
N VAL A 602 21.16 -17.56 -38.00
CA VAL A 602 20.07 -18.32 -37.36
C VAL A 602 19.69 -17.69 -36.03
N SER A 603 20.66 -17.46 -35.13
CA SER A 603 20.39 -16.85 -33.83
C SER A 603 19.67 -15.50 -33.97
N ARG A 604 20.17 -14.62 -34.85
CA ARG A 604 19.56 -13.31 -35.11
C ARG A 604 18.15 -13.43 -35.72
N SER A 605 17.94 -14.38 -36.63
CA SER A 605 16.64 -14.57 -37.27
C SER A 605 15.60 -15.12 -36.29
N LEU A 606 16.01 -16.03 -35.40
CA LEU A 606 15.18 -16.54 -34.32
C LEU A 606 14.77 -15.43 -33.35
N GLU A 607 15.72 -14.60 -32.93
CA GLU A 607 15.47 -13.48 -32.02
C GLU A 607 14.45 -12.49 -32.63
N ILE A 608 14.67 -12.07 -33.88
CA ILE A 608 13.76 -11.15 -34.60
C ILE A 608 12.37 -11.76 -34.78
N LEU A 609 12.26 -13.03 -35.14
CA LEU A 609 10.95 -13.67 -35.33
C LEU A 609 10.22 -13.91 -34.00
N THR A 610 10.95 -14.20 -32.92
CA THR A 610 10.37 -14.53 -31.60
C THR A 610 9.92 -13.28 -30.86
N PHE A 611 10.72 -12.21 -30.87
CA PHE A 611 10.43 -11.00 -30.09
C PHE A 611 9.98 -9.81 -30.94
N GLY A 612 10.02 -9.94 -32.27
CA GLY A 612 9.81 -8.82 -33.18
C GLY A 612 11.05 -7.90 -33.26
N SER A 613 11.03 -6.97 -34.21
CA SER A 613 12.06 -5.94 -34.30
C SER A 613 11.54 -4.70 -35.02
N ASN A 614 11.55 -3.59 -34.28
CA ASN A 614 11.12 -2.30 -34.78
C ASN A 614 12.09 -1.73 -35.84
N ASP A 615 13.38 -2.11 -35.82
CA ASP A 615 14.37 -1.66 -36.81
C ASP A 615 14.10 -2.16 -38.22
N VAL A 616 13.57 -3.37 -38.32
CA VAL A 616 13.25 -4.02 -39.61
C VAL A 616 11.76 -4.05 -39.88
N GLY A 617 10.94 -3.40 -39.03
CA GLY A 617 9.50 -3.32 -39.18
C GLY A 617 8.81 -4.69 -39.11
N LEU A 618 9.33 -5.61 -38.31
CA LEU A 618 8.76 -6.94 -38.14
C LEU A 618 8.03 -7.05 -36.80
N PRO A 619 6.74 -7.42 -36.78
CA PRO A 619 6.02 -7.67 -35.55
C PRO A 619 6.49 -8.95 -34.84
N SER A 620 6.23 -9.05 -33.54
CA SER A 620 6.29 -10.29 -32.78
C SER A 620 5.28 -11.33 -33.32
N PRO A 621 5.36 -12.61 -32.91
CA PRO A 621 4.51 -13.68 -33.40
C PRO A 621 3.02 -13.32 -33.33
N PRO A 622 2.29 -13.42 -34.45
CA PRO A 622 0.90 -12.95 -34.52
C PRO A 622 -0.14 -13.98 -34.05
N ARG A 623 0.31 -15.13 -33.53
CA ARG A 623 -0.55 -16.15 -32.92
C ARG A 623 0.26 -17.06 -32.02
N GLN A 624 -0.39 -17.63 -31.00
CA GLN A 624 0.27 -18.48 -30.01
C GLN A 624 1.01 -19.67 -30.63
N ALA A 625 0.38 -20.37 -31.59
CA ALA A 625 1.01 -21.53 -32.24
C ALA A 625 2.34 -21.19 -32.96
N VAL A 626 2.49 -19.96 -33.46
CA VAL A 626 3.74 -19.49 -34.08
C VAL A 626 4.77 -19.18 -33.01
N ALA A 627 4.37 -18.52 -31.91
CA ALA A 627 5.24 -18.27 -30.76
C ALA A 627 5.77 -19.58 -30.18
N ASP A 628 4.89 -20.56 -29.93
CA ASP A 628 5.26 -21.88 -29.41
C ASP A 628 6.27 -22.59 -30.31
N GLN A 629 6.07 -22.55 -31.63
CA GLN A 629 6.98 -23.18 -32.59
C GLN A 629 8.33 -22.48 -32.67
N LEU A 630 8.36 -21.14 -32.59
CA LEU A 630 9.59 -20.35 -32.55
C LEU A 630 10.40 -20.63 -31.28
N LEU A 631 9.74 -20.67 -30.13
CA LEU A 631 10.36 -20.99 -28.84
C LEU A 631 10.91 -22.41 -28.82
N ARG A 632 10.15 -23.39 -29.36
CA ARG A 632 10.61 -24.77 -29.53
C ARG A 632 11.84 -24.85 -30.44
N LEU A 633 11.84 -24.14 -31.57
CA LEU A 633 12.98 -24.10 -32.47
C LEU A 633 14.21 -23.45 -31.79
N GLY A 634 13.98 -22.40 -30.99
CA GLY A 634 15.00 -21.77 -30.15
C GLY A 634 15.62 -22.74 -29.14
N ASP A 635 14.81 -23.59 -28.49
CA ASP A 635 15.30 -24.61 -27.55
C ASP A 635 16.18 -25.65 -28.23
N LEU A 636 15.72 -26.16 -29.37
CA LEU A 636 16.48 -27.12 -30.18
C LEU A 636 17.81 -26.50 -30.62
N TRP A 637 17.78 -25.24 -31.06
CA TRP A 637 18.97 -24.48 -31.45
C TRP A 637 19.95 -24.30 -30.29
N ALA A 638 19.47 -23.86 -29.12
CA ALA A 638 20.29 -23.67 -27.94
C ALA A 638 20.90 -24.99 -27.43
N ALA A 639 20.13 -26.08 -27.46
CA ALA A 639 20.62 -27.42 -27.13
C ALA A 639 21.73 -27.88 -28.10
N ALA A 640 21.57 -27.62 -29.40
CA ALA A 640 22.57 -27.94 -30.41
C ALA A 640 23.82 -27.05 -30.34
N ALA A 641 23.72 -25.83 -29.81
CA ALA A 641 24.87 -24.96 -29.56
C ALA A 641 25.68 -25.40 -28.33
N ARG A 642 25.01 -25.94 -27.29
CA ARG A 642 25.64 -26.39 -26.04
C ARG A 642 26.32 -27.76 -26.11
N SER A 643 26.04 -28.56 -27.13
CA SER A 643 26.69 -29.86 -27.34
C SER A 643 27.91 -29.70 -28.23
N PRO A 644 29.15 -29.60 -27.70
CA PRO A 644 30.36 -29.55 -28.51
C PRO A 644 30.70 -31.00 -28.90
N GLY A 645 29.87 -31.59 -29.76
CA GLY A 645 30.07 -32.95 -30.24
C GLY A 645 31.05 -32.97 -31.40
N ALA A 646 32.18 -33.63 -31.20
CA ALA A 646 33.17 -33.95 -32.22
C ALA A 646 32.52 -34.44 -33.54
N PRO A 647 33.13 -34.13 -34.71
CA PRO A 647 32.62 -34.57 -36.00
C PRO A 647 32.48 -36.11 -36.02
N GLY A 648 31.25 -36.62 -36.17
CA GLY A 648 31.01 -38.04 -36.49
C GLY A 648 29.98 -38.85 -35.67
N GLY A 649 29.26 -38.29 -34.70
CA GLY A 649 28.28 -39.05 -33.89
C GLY A 649 26.81 -38.97 -34.38
N ARG A 650 26.06 -40.08 -34.41
CA ARG A 650 24.61 -40.15 -34.76
C ARG A 650 23.71 -39.17 -33.99
N ARG A 651 24.11 -38.76 -32.77
CA ARG A 651 23.39 -37.75 -31.98
C ARG A 651 23.47 -36.33 -32.56
N SER A 652 24.53 -36.01 -33.32
CA SER A 652 24.72 -34.70 -33.97
C SER A 652 23.83 -34.53 -35.21
N GLU A 653 23.66 -35.61 -35.99
CA GLU A 653 22.75 -35.62 -37.16
C GLU A 653 21.28 -35.54 -36.72
N ALA A 654 20.85 -36.32 -35.73
CA ALA A 654 19.47 -36.30 -35.23
C ALA A 654 19.04 -34.94 -34.62
N GLY A 655 19.97 -34.20 -34.01
CA GLY A 655 19.69 -32.84 -33.52
C GLY A 655 19.56 -31.82 -34.65
N GLY A 656 20.28 -32.02 -35.76
CA GLY A 656 20.17 -31.19 -36.96
C GLY A 656 18.87 -31.40 -37.72
N ASP A 657 18.41 -32.66 -37.85
CA ASP A 657 17.14 -33.00 -38.50
C ASP A 657 15.96 -32.34 -37.76
N ALA A 658 15.93 -32.43 -36.42
CA ALA A 658 14.86 -31.83 -35.61
C ALA A 658 14.79 -30.29 -35.74
N ILE A 659 15.94 -29.61 -35.89
CA ILE A 659 15.99 -28.15 -36.12
C ILE A 659 15.43 -27.81 -37.49
N LEU A 660 15.79 -28.58 -38.53
CA LEU A 660 15.30 -28.35 -39.88
C LEU A 660 13.79 -28.60 -39.97
N GLU A 661 13.31 -29.73 -39.45
CA GLU A 661 11.88 -30.05 -39.39
C GLU A 661 11.08 -28.95 -38.65
N ALA A 662 11.62 -28.45 -37.54
CA ALA A 662 10.98 -27.37 -36.79
C ALA A 662 10.97 -26.04 -37.56
N ALA A 663 12.01 -25.73 -38.33
CA ALA A 663 12.06 -24.56 -39.19
C ALA A 663 11.12 -24.66 -40.40
N GLU A 664 10.96 -25.84 -40.98
CA GLU A 664 10.00 -26.10 -42.06
C GLU A 664 8.55 -25.97 -41.55
N ALA A 665 8.25 -26.56 -40.39
CA ALA A 665 6.94 -26.43 -39.74
C ALA A 665 6.57 -24.97 -39.47
N LEU A 666 7.56 -24.12 -39.11
CA LEU A 666 7.34 -22.69 -38.93
C LEU A 666 6.90 -22.00 -40.23
N VAL A 667 7.55 -22.31 -41.36
CA VAL A 667 7.16 -21.76 -42.67
C VAL A 667 5.73 -22.17 -43.02
N HIS A 668 5.36 -23.43 -42.75
CA HIS A 668 3.98 -23.90 -42.94
C HIS A 668 2.98 -23.14 -42.07
N LEU A 669 3.32 -22.82 -40.82
CA LEU A 669 2.45 -22.02 -39.95
C LEU A 669 2.24 -20.61 -40.50
N TYR A 670 3.27 -19.95 -41.05
CA TYR A 670 3.08 -18.63 -41.66
C TYR A 670 2.34 -18.67 -43.00
N ALA A 671 2.41 -19.79 -43.73
CA ALA A 671 1.73 -19.98 -45.00
C ALA A 671 0.21 -20.29 -44.87
N GLN A 672 -0.26 -20.61 -43.66
CA GLN A 672 -1.70 -20.83 -43.40
C GLN A 672 -2.46 -19.49 -43.37
N PRO A 673 -3.66 -19.41 -43.97
CA PRO A 673 -4.48 -18.19 -43.94
C PRO A 673 -4.92 -17.85 -42.51
N ALA A 674 -4.91 -16.56 -42.17
CA ALA A 674 -5.21 -16.01 -40.84
C ALA A 674 -6.60 -16.43 -40.29
N SER A 675 -7.55 -16.80 -41.14
CA SER A 675 -8.93 -17.15 -40.77
C SER A 675 -9.14 -18.58 -40.24
N THR A 676 -8.09 -19.40 -40.11
CA THR A 676 -8.21 -20.81 -39.66
C THR A 676 -8.04 -21.02 -38.15
N ALA A 677 -8.19 -19.98 -37.33
CA ALA A 677 -8.15 -20.09 -35.88
C ALA A 677 -9.27 -21.03 -35.37
N ALA A 678 -8.89 -22.22 -34.91
CA ALA A 678 -9.77 -23.12 -34.17
C ALA A 678 -10.26 -22.42 -32.87
N PRO A 679 -11.50 -22.71 -32.41
CA PRO A 679 -12.03 -22.10 -31.20
C PRO A 679 -11.20 -22.48 -29.97
N ALA A 680 -11.14 -21.55 -29.01
CA ALA A 680 -10.44 -21.69 -27.73
C ALA A 680 -10.70 -23.04 -27.05
N LEU A 681 -9.62 -23.69 -26.59
CA LEU A 681 -9.71 -24.83 -25.68
C LEU A 681 -10.36 -24.39 -24.36
N PRO A 682 -11.29 -25.18 -23.79
CA PRO A 682 -11.85 -24.87 -22.49
C PRO A 682 -10.81 -25.09 -21.39
N VAL A 683 -10.82 -24.20 -20.41
CA VAL A 683 -10.08 -24.31 -19.15
C VAL A 683 -10.40 -25.66 -18.50
N ALA A 684 -9.36 -26.45 -18.22
CA ALA A 684 -9.49 -27.70 -17.48
C ALA A 684 -9.06 -27.51 -16.03
N GLY A 685 -10.02 -27.73 -15.12
CA GLY A 685 -9.86 -28.27 -13.76
C GLY A 685 -9.05 -27.46 -12.76
#